data_AF-A0A5C5XCC5-F1
#
_entry.id   AF-A0A5C5XCC5-F1
#
_cell.length_a   1.000
_cell.length_b   1.000
_cell.length_c   1.000
_cell.angle_alpha   90.00
_cell.angle_beta   90.00
_cell.angle_gamma   90.00
#
_symmetry.space_group_name_H-M   'P 1'
#
loop_
_entity.id
_entity.type
_entity.pdbx_description
1 polymer ?
#
loop_
_entity_poly.entity_id
_entity_poly.type
_entity_poly.pdbx_seq_one_letter_code
_entity_poly.pdbx_strand_id
1 'polypeptide(L)'
;MLSRRRTCLLNDRSNLKPSETDFSISDVTHRMESSRGALAFHLIGLFALLWSIASWLGQIQSPLETLVSGAPPDQTASKISTELDIEKSNQLIVKQLTDDEFELTTLGEDPFIVLQRFDPTEVTESQTVLAFEYFSLKDVDGLSVYYGPPINATKQFSAGRLEKSQSWQPYAIDLQLLSGGKWSATSNQLRIDFGRLPGVTFRLRNLHLREPNIEEMKSQVEREKEEKSKLSSESRINTFYKTEYLNIIDSVEIDKQSVVIRGSVEKKSKIRLVEILPEVSMAAHATIQNGELLLEQQNGIIDLGEVESKDTFEIQLPRFQDGRDRTISRWAIAEPDPVDKWKLLSHWKYATDLSAAAATPLPRQVPKGIKGMGGVSSHFPLNELLELGVHNITVNISVSHFMDSVPHQGWIPFDHGGRKWFVNLKRLAEYDTLIRFASENEIVVSGILLVPFSNSEFGKMIVHPEADRAGHYAMPNFTTADGVAAYEAVIEFLAHRYSAPSLPQGRIANWIVHNEVGFGWEWTNMGWQPPMVYMDHYLRSMRLVHNVTRRHDPHSRVFISLTHHWNTPANPSWKSYSNIDLLERLVESSSIEGDFAWGIAFHPYPQNLRKPDAWNDTRVTNDFQTPLITPKNIAVLDRWMHQPKMRNSTGDIRGVLLSEQGFNTTDYSVQSQRLQAAGFVYMWRQMRGLNSIEAFHNHRWVDHPNEGGLLLGLRKLPENGKPYGEKKFSWGIYKAIETPNESAMTSFADEIIQSRQLP
;
A
#
# COMPACT_ATOMS: atom_id res chain seq x y z
N MET A 1 19.27 44.43 46.93
CA MET A 1 18.22 44.84 47.89
C MET A 1 17.30 43.63 48.04
N LEU A 2 17.10 43.01 49.21
CA LEU A 2 16.30 43.46 50.38
C LEU A 2 14.83 43.74 50.00
N SER A 3 13.79 43.31 50.73
CA SER A 3 13.70 42.62 52.04
C SER A 3 12.23 42.20 52.30
N ARG A 4 11.80 41.16 53.03
CA ARG A 4 12.35 39.98 53.77
C ARG A 4 11.12 39.17 54.30
N ARG A 5 11.29 37.89 54.71
CA ARG A 5 10.75 37.19 55.94
C ARG A 5 10.29 35.74 55.67
N ARG A 6 10.43 34.75 56.58
CA ARG A 6 11.30 34.59 57.77
C ARG A 6 11.47 33.10 58.17
N THR A 7 12.73 32.69 58.37
CA THR A 7 13.31 31.76 59.37
C THR A 7 12.45 30.74 60.15
N CYS A 8 12.93 29.49 60.23
CA CYS A 8 13.61 28.89 61.41
C CYS A 8 14.48 27.69 60.98
N LEU A 9 15.82 27.72 61.19
CA LEU A 9 16.62 27.23 62.34
C LEU A 9 16.75 25.68 62.42
N LEU A 10 17.92 25.10 62.08
CA LEU A 10 18.98 24.55 62.98
C LEU A 10 18.72 23.06 63.39
N ASN A 11 19.72 22.17 63.61
CA ASN A 11 21.19 22.34 63.64
C ASN A 11 22.02 21.07 63.27
N ASP A 12 23.33 21.29 63.03
CA ASP A 12 24.52 20.47 63.39
C ASP A 12 24.46 18.90 63.41
N ARG A 13 25.33 18.20 62.62
CA ARG A 13 26.61 17.52 63.01
C ARG A 13 26.47 16.14 63.69
N SER A 14 27.43 15.20 63.57
CA SER A 14 28.56 14.99 62.63
C SER A 14 29.27 13.66 62.87
N ASN A 15 30.03 13.19 61.87
CA ASN A 15 31.31 12.47 61.98
C ASN A 15 31.39 10.95 62.30
N LEU A 16 32.40 10.36 61.62
CA LEU A 16 33.21 9.17 61.92
C LEU A 16 32.75 7.75 61.48
N LYS A 17 33.76 7.03 60.97
CA LYS A 17 33.85 5.62 60.51
C LYS A 17 34.80 4.85 61.50
N PRO A 18 35.37 3.65 61.19
CA PRO A 18 34.77 2.31 61.09
C PRO A 18 35.56 1.19 61.85
N SER A 19 34.97 -0.01 62.02
CA SER A 19 35.63 -1.33 62.26
C SER A 19 34.53 -2.38 62.53
N GLU A 20 34.35 -3.49 61.79
CA GLU A 20 35.13 -4.76 61.70
C GLU A 20 34.88 -5.78 62.85
N THR A 21 34.60 -7.05 62.45
CA THR A 21 34.79 -8.35 63.19
C THR A 21 34.00 -8.61 64.51
N ASP A 22 33.65 -9.84 64.94
CA ASP A 22 33.67 -11.17 64.27
C ASP A 22 32.72 -12.25 64.88
N PHE A 23 32.47 -13.28 64.06
CA PHE A 23 32.04 -14.68 64.26
C PHE A 23 31.45 -15.31 65.57
N SER A 24 30.36 -16.08 65.36
CA SER A 24 30.11 -17.49 65.80
C SER A 24 28.85 -18.03 65.08
N ILE A 25 28.63 -19.29 64.61
CA ILE A 25 29.24 -20.65 64.68
C ILE A 25 28.70 -21.64 65.74
N SER A 26 27.59 -22.32 65.41
CA SER A 26 27.21 -23.71 65.77
C SER A 26 25.85 -24.07 65.12
N ASP A 27 25.57 -25.22 64.49
CA ASP A 27 26.38 -26.39 64.10
C ASP A 27 25.59 -27.28 63.09
N VAL A 28 26.22 -28.34 62.50
CA VAL A 28 25.62 -29.48 61.76
C VAL A 28 24.97 -29.15 60.38
N THR A 29 25.31 -29.75 59.22
CA THR A 29 26.07 -30.97 58.83
C THR A 29 27.25 -30.72 57.84
N HIS A 30 28.09 -31.75 57.63
CA HIS A 30 29.20 -31.80 56.64
C HIS A 30 28.73 -31.69 55.16
N ARG A 31 29.50 -31.17 54.17
CA ARG A 31 30.94 -31.22 53.75
C ARG A 31 31.38 -32.49 52.97
N MET A 32 31.59 -32.32 51.65
CA MET A 32 32.67 -32.83 50.75
C MET A 32 32.15 -32.77 49.30
N GLU A 33 32.61 -31.86 48.43
CA GLU A 33 33.87 -31.86 47.66
C GLU A 33 33.92 -32.80 46.43
N SER A 34 34.14 -32.17 45.27
CA SER A 34 34.64 -32.72 43.99
C SER A 34 33.75 -33.61 43.10
N SER A 35 33.55 -33.12 41.87
CA SER A 35 33.57 -33.87 40.60
C SER A 35 32.94 -35.27 40.51
N ARG A 36 31.60 -35.34 40.38
CA ARG A 36 30.85 -36.26 39.48
C ARG A 36 29.36 -35.88 39.49
N GLY A 37 28.75 -35.68 38.32
CA GLY A 37 27.31 -35.36 38.24
C GLY A 37 26.80 -34.83 36.89
N ALA A 38 27.63 -34.12 36.12
CA ALA A 38 27.26 -33.49 34.85
C ALA A 38 27.03 -34.45 33.65
N LEU A 39 26.59 -35.70 33.91
CA LEU A 39 26.34 -36.72 32.88
C LEU A 39 24.97 -37.43 33.00
N ALA A 40 24.17 -37.15 34.04
CA ALA A 40 22.90 -37.87 34.29
C ALA A 40 21.67 -37.24 33.58
N PHE A 41 21.66 -35.92 33.40
CA PHE A 41 20.47 -35.16 32.95
C PHE A 41 20.33 -34.98 31.43
N HIS A 42 21.08 -35.73 30.61
CA HIS A 42 20.92 -35.77 29.15
C HIS A 42 20.41 -37.12 28.60
N LEU A 43 20.29 -38.15 29.45
CA LEU A 43 19.90 -39.50 29.02
C LEU A 43 18.40 -39.81 29.12
N ILE A 44 17.64 -39.05 29.91
CA ILE A 44 16.17 -39.27 30.06
C ILE A 44 15.39 -38.51 28.98
N GLY A 45 15.82 -37.30 28.59
CA GLY A 45 15.17 -36.52 27.53
C GLY A 45 15.25 -37.17 26.14
N LEU A 46 16.31 -37.93 25.85
CA LEU A 46 16.50 -38.59 24.55
C LEU A 46 15.50 -39.73 24.30
N PHE A 47 15.17 -40.50 25.34
CA PHE A 47 14.28 -41.67 25.19
C PHE A 47 12.82 -41.30 24.93
N ALA A 48 12.34 -40.18 25.49
CA ALA A 48 11.01 -39.67 25.18
C ALA A 48 10.89 -39.22 23.70
N LEU A 49 11.92 -38.55 23.18
CA LEU A 49 11.96 -38.05 21.81
C LEU A 49 12.07 -39.18 20.77
N LEU A 50 12.81 -40.25 21.09
CA LEU A 50 12.97 -41.40 20.19
C LEU A 50 11.68 -42.22 20.03
N TRP A 51 10.80 -42.26 21.05
CA TRP A 51 9.56 -43.03 20.96
C TRP A 51 8.48 -42.32 20.13
N SER A 52 8.39 -40.99 20.19
CA SER A 52 7.48 -40.20 19.33
C SER A 52 7.88 -40.19 17.86
N ILE A 53 9.18 -40.35 17.54
CA ILE A 53 9.66 -40.51 16.16
C ILE A 53 9.32 -41.90 15.61
N ALA A 54 9.42 -42.95 16.43
CA ALA A 54 9.16 -44.33 16.02
C ALA A 54 7.70 -44.57 15.56
N SER A 55 6.72 -43.84 16.12
CA SER A 55 5.31 -43.94 15.70
C SER A 55 4.98 -43.24 14.37
N TRP A 56 5.87 -42.37 13.86
CA TRP A 56 5.63 -41.61 12.61
C TRP A 56 6.30 -42.24 11.37
N LEU A 57 7.22 -43.18 11.56
CA LEU A 57 7.94 -43.88 10.49
C LEU A 57 7.22 -45.15 9.97
N GLY A 58 5.94 -45.34 10.32
CA GLY A 58 5.16 -46.53 9.95
C GLY A 58 4.55 -46.53 8.53
N GLN A 59 4.48 -45.37 7.86
CA GLN A 59 3.83 -45.24 6.54
C GLN A 59 4.53 -44.22 5.62
N ILE A 60 5.68 -44.60 5.07
CA ILE A 60 6.13 -44.30 3.70
C ILE A 60 7.20 -45.35 3.37
N GLN A 61 6.97 -46.16 2.34
CA GLN A 61 7.97 -47.06 1.76
C GLN A 61 8.12 -46.76 0.26
N SER A 62 9.19 -46.05 -0.07
CA SER A 62 9.80 -46.04 -1.40
C SER A 62 11.33 -46.01 -1.20
N PRO A 63 12.10 -46.81 -1.95
CA PRO A 63 13.49 -47.08 -1.61
C PRO A 63 14.45 -45.98 -2.08
N LEU A 64 15.31 -45.52 -1.17
CA LEU A 64 16.46 -44.67 -1.46
C LEU A 64 17.70 -45.28 -0.78
N GLU A 65 18.39 -46.17 -1.49
CA GLU A 65 19.68 -46.71 -1.06
C GLU A 65 20.79 -46.36 -2.05
N THR A 66 21.99 -46.12 -1.49
CA THR A 66 23.28 -46.01 -2.19
C THR A 66 23.40 -44.95 -3.30
N LEU A 67 23.83 -43.75 -2.90
CA LEU A 67 24.77 -42.97 -3.71
C LEU A 67 26.07 -42.80 -2.93
N VAL A 68 27.09 -43.55 -3.36
CA VAL A 68 28.48 -43.42 -2.90
C VAL A 68 29.07 -42.12 -3.47
N SER A 69 30.10 -41.59 -2.82
CA SER A 69 30.82 -40.38 -3.25
C SER A 69 31.23 -40.42 -4.73
N GLY A 70 30.58 -39.58 -5.54
CA GLY A 70 30.93 -39.28 -6.92
C GLY A 70 30.66 -37.80 -7.19
N ALA A 71 31.26 -37.26 -8.26
CA ALA A 71 30.90 -35.92 -8.73
C ALA A 71 29.41 -35.88 -9.15
N PRO A 72 28.76 -34.70 -9.15
CA PRO A 72 27.40 -34.57 -9.69
C PRO A 72 27.37 -35.13 -11.12
N PRO A 73 26.42 -36.03 -11.46
CA PRO A 73 26.30 -36.50 -12.82
C PRO A 73 25.89 -35.33 -13.70
N ASP A 74 26.69 -35.06 -14.73
CA ASP A 74 26.35 -34.16 -15.82
C ASP A 74 25.25 -34.80 -16.66
N GLN A 75 24.01 -34.71 -16.14
CA GLN A 75 22.83 -35.02 -16.93
C GLN A 75 22.71 -33.94 -17.99
N THR A 76 23.16 -34.27 -19.20
CA THR A 76 22.96 -33.47 -20.41
C THR A 76 21.46 -33.46 -20.75
N ALA A 77 20.68 -32.69 -20.01
CA ALA A 77 19.32 -32.32 -20.38
C ALA A 77 19.34 -31.78 -21.81
N SER A 78 18.36 -32.15 -22.62
CA SER A 78 18.35 -31.75 -24.02
C SER A 78 18.36 -30.22 -24.11
N LYS A 79 19.36 -29.68 -24.82
CA LYS A 79 19.51 -28.24 -25.07
C LYS A 79 19.23 -28.00 -26.54
N ILE A 80 18.20 -27.19 -26.83
CA ILE A 80 17.98 -26.70 -28.19
C ILE A 80 18.66 -25.34 -28.28
N SER A 81 19.82 -25.28 -28.94
CA SER A 81 20.55 -24.03 -29.18
C SER A 81 19.68 -23.06 -29.97
N THR A 82 19.68 -21.78 -29.57
CA THR A 82 18.91 -20.73 -30.25
C THR A 82 19.79 -19.53 -30.53
N GLU A 83 20.02 -19.24 -31.81
CA GLU A 83 20.91 -18.17 -32.25
C GLU A 83 20.22 -16.79 -32.35
N LEU A 84 21.03 -15.74 -32.34
CA LEU A 84 20.58 -14.36 -32.58
C LEU A 84 20.32 -14.13 -34.08
N ASP A 85 19.16 -13.57 -34.42
CA ASP A 85 18.84 -13.12 -35.77
C ASP A 85 19.33 -11.66 -35.92
N ILE A 86 20.63 -11.50 -36.20
CA ILE A 86 21.34 -10.21 -36.16
C ILE A 86 20.70 -9.16 -37.09
N GLU A 87 20.20 -9.59 -38.26
CA GLU A 87 19.49 -8.74 -39.23
C GLU A 87 18.14 -8.22 -38.69
N LYS A 88 17.60 -8.83 -37.64
CA LYS A 88 16.33 -8.46 -36.99
C LYS A 88 16.57 -7.90 -35.58
N SER A 89 17.61 -7.08 -35.47
CA SER A 89 17.87 -6.20 -34.33
C SER A 89 17.29 -4.79 -34.58
N ASN A 90 17.04 -4.04 -33.51
CA ASN A 90 16.59 -2.65 -33.55
C ASN A 90 17.21 -1.87 -32.40
N GLN A 91 17.67 -0.64 -32.67
CA GLN A 91 18.31 0.25 -31.68
C GLN A 91 19.40 -0.44 -30.83
N LEU A 92 20.12 -1.39 -31.43
CA LEU A 92 21.08 -2.27 -30.78
C LEU A 92 22.26 -2.50 -31.73
N ILE A 93 23.48 -2.17 -31.30
CA ILE A 93 24.69 -2.66 -31.98
C ILE A 93 24.92 -4.08 -31.50
N VAL A 94 25.05 -5.02 -32.44
CA VAL A 94 25.40 -6.41 -32.17
C VAL A 94 26.75 -6.69 -32.80
N LYS A 95 27.70 -7.19 -32.01
CA LYS A 95 29.06 -7.51 -32.46
C LYS A 95 29.40 -8.92 -31.96
N GLN A 96 29.43 -9.87 -32.89
CA GLN A 96 29.92 -11.22 -32.60
C GLN A 96 31.41 -11.19 -32.26
N LEU A 97 31.82 -11.94 -31.23
CA LEU A 97 33.20 -12.03 -30.72
C LEU A 97 33.78 -13.43 -30.89
N THR A 98 32.96 -14.47 -30.70
CA THR A 98 33.22 -15.88 -31.01
C THR A 98 31.97 -16.47 -31.68
N ASP A 99 31.99 -17.76 -31.99
CA ASP A 99 30.80 -18.44 -32.53
C ASP A 99 29.61 -18.40 -31.55
N ASP A 100 29.85 -18.29 -30.23
CA ASP A 100 28.81 -18.23 -29.18
C ASP A 100 28.71 -16.90 -28.41
N GLU A 101 29.76 -16.07 -28.37
CA GLU A 101 29.83 -14.83 -27.59
C GLU A 101 29.50 -13.59 -28.43
N PHE A 102 28.51 -12.83 -27.99
CA PHE A 102 28.06 -11.59 -28.60
C PHE A 102 28.20 -10.42 -27.64
N GLU A 103 28.73 -9.29 -28.12
CA GLU A 103 28.79 -8.00 -27.44
C GLU A 103 27.70 -7.09 -27.99
N LEU A 104 26.79 -6.65 -27.13
CA LEU A 104 25.61 -5.88 -27.49
C LEU A 104 25.66 -4.50 -26.84
N THR A 105 25.25 -3.45 -27.55
CA THR A 105 25.17 -2.08 -27.02
C THR A 105 23.87 -1.41 -27.41
N THR A 106 23.10 -0.98 -26.43
CA THR A 106 21.82 -0.28 -26.62
C THR A 106 22.02 1.15 -27.17
N LEU A 107 21.13 1.59 -28.07
CA LEU A 107 21.20 2.90 -28.72
C LEU A 107 19.99 3.82 -28.47
N GLY A 108 18.91 3.30 -27.88
CA GLY A 108 17.68 4.07 -27.67
C GLY A 108 16.68 3.43 -26.71
N GLU A 109 15.40 3.72 -26.94
CA GLU A 109 14.24 3.41 -26.08
C GLU A 109 13.49 2.11 -26.46
N ASP A 110 13.89 1.44 -27.56
CA ASP A 110 13.36 0.13 -28.03
C ASP A 110 14.50 -0.83 -28.47
N PRO A 111 15.58 -1.02 -27.69
CA PRO A 111 16.68 -1.93 -28.03
C PRO A 111 16.23 -3.39 -27.95
N PHE A 112 16.07 -4.06 -29.09
CA PHE A 112 15.66 -5.48 -29.12
C PHE A 112 16.41 -6.30 -30.18
N ILE A 113 16.37 -7.62 -30.01
CA ILE A 113 16.81 -8.59 -31.00
C ILE A 113 15.80 -9.75 -31.12
N VAL A 114 15.57 -10.21 -32.34
CA VAL A 114 14.80 -11.43 -32.62
C VAL A 114 15.74 -12.64 -32.57
N LEU A 115 15.25 -13.79 -32.11
CA LEU A 115 15.98 -15.06 -32.23
C LEU A 115 15.63 -15.77 -33.52
N GLN A 116 16.56 -16.56 -34.04
CA GLN A 116 16.26 -17.49 -35.13
C GLN A 116 15.14 -18.45 -34.71
N ARG A 117 14.34 -18.91 -35.68
CA ARG A 117 13.25 -19.86 -35.38
C ARG A 117 13.83 -21.26 -35.19
N PHE A 118 13.60 -21.84 -34.01
CA PHE A 118 13.82 -23.25 -33.75
C PHE A 118 12.70 -24.11 -34.35
N ASP A 119 12.96 -25.41 -34.57
CA ASP A 119 11.90 -26.33 -35.01
C ASP A 119 10.98 -26.67 -33.82
N PRO A 120 9.65 -26.46 -33.92
CA PRO A 120 8.72 -26.76 -32.83
C PRO A 120 8.56 -28.26 -32.56
N THR A 121 9.12 -29.14 -33.39
CA THR A 121 9.15 -30.60 -33.20
C THR A 121 10.40 -31.09 -32.47
N GLU A 122 11.45 -30.27 -32.38
CA GLU A 122 12.66 -30.55 -31.58
C GLU A 122 12.54 -30.10 -30.12
N VAL A 123 11.55 -29.25 -29.80
CA VAL A 123 11.29 -28.72 -28.46
C VAL A 123 10.17 -29.50 -27.76
N THR A 124 10.47 -30.14 -26.63
CA THR A 124 9.49 -30.82 -25.78
C THR A 124 8.63 -29.85 -24.97
N GLU A 125 7.46 -30.31 -24.50
CA GLU A 125 6.60 -29.50 -23.61
C GLU A 125 7.29 -29.11 -22.28
N SER A 126 8.32 -29.86 -21.87
CA SER A 126 9.15 -29.60 -20.69
C SER A 126 10.25 -28.56 -20.91
N GLN A 127 10.65 -28.24 -22.15
CA GLN A 127 11.73 -27.30 -22.46
C GLN A 127 11.26 -25.84 -22.44
N THR A 128 10.78 -25.38 -21.27
CA THR A 128 10.18 -24.06 -21.08
C THR A 128 11.18 -22.93 -20.83
N VAL A 129 12.43 -23.23 -20.48
CA VAL A 129 13.38 -22.23 -19.99
C VAL A 129 14.35 -21.81 -21.09
N LEU A 130 14.27 -20.54 -21.50
CA LEU A 130 15.33 -19.88 -22.27
C LEU A 130 16.45 -19.48 -21.31
N ALA A 131 17.62 -20.09 -21.47
CA ALA A 131 18.79 -19.86 -20.64
C ALA A 131 19.97 -19.31 -21.47
N PHE A 132 20.78 -18.47 -20.82
CA PHE A 132 22.03 -17.94 -21.38
C PHE A 132 23.01 -17.58 -20.27
N GLU A 133 24.24 -17.27 -20.63
CA GLU A 133 25.18 -16.58 -19.74
C GLU A 133 25.36 -15.14 -20.20
N TYR A 134 25.57 -14.22 -19.25
CA TYR A 134 25.80 -12.80 -19.53
C TYR A 134 26.95 -12.20 -18.70
N PHE A 135 27.51 -11.11 -19.19
CA PHE A 135 28.50 -10.27 -18.50
C PHE A 135 28.14 -8.81 -18.72
N SER A 136 28.10 -7.97 -17.67
CA SER A 136 27.73 -6.56 -17.82
C SER A 136 28.29 -5.65 -16.73
N LEU A 137 28.95 -4.56 -17.13
CA LEU A 137 29.52 -3.58 -16.20
C LEU A 137 28.50 -2.55 -15.67
N LYS A 138 27.24 -2.65 -16.12
CA LYS A 138 26.06 -1.89 -15.69
C LYS A 138 24.85 -2.84 -15.63
N ASP A 139 23.80 -2.45 -14.93
CA ASP A 139 22.52 -3.16 -14.96
C ASP A 139 21.81 -2.97 -16.32
N VAL A 140 21.07 -3.99 -16.77
CA VAL A 140 20.18 -3.96 -17.95
C VAL A 140 18.75 -4.17 -17.46
N ASP A 141 18.16 -3.10 -16.91
CA ASP A 141 16.79 -3.09 -16.39
C ASP A 141 15.74 -3.12 -17.51
N GLY A 142 14.58 -3.72 -17.24
CA GLY A 142 13.44 -3.74 -18.16
C GLY A 142 13.50 -4.85 -19.22
N LEU A 143 14.28 -5.90 -18.96
CA LEU A 143 14.36 -7.08 -19.82
C LEU A 143 12.94 -7.65 -20.04
N SER A 144 12.56 -7.84 -21.29
CA SER A 144 11.23 -8.37 -21.66
C SER A 144 11.35 -9.35 -22.82
N VAL A 145 10.44 -10.32 -22.90
CA VAL A 145 10.40 -11.30 -23.99
C VAL A 145 9.04 -11.24 -24.67
N TYR A 146 9.08 -11.12 -26.00
CA TYR A 146 7.93 -11.30 -26.88
C TYR A 146 8.02 -12.66 -27.56
N TYR A 147 6.87 -13.27 -27.85
CA TYR A 147 6.79 -14.58 -28.50
C TYR A 147 5.76 -14.63 -29.62
N GLY A 148 5.95 -15.53 -30.58
CA GLY A 148 5.11 -15.66 -31.76
C GLY A 148 5.54 -16.85 -32.63
N PRO A 149 5.00 -17.00 -33.84
CA PRO A 149 4.24 -15.98 -34.59
C PRO A 149 2.79 -15.76 -34.12
N PRO A 150 2.15 -14.65 -34.55
CA PRO A 150 2.83 -13.38 -34.82
C PRO A 150 3.31 -12.76 -33.50
N ILE A 151 4.55 -12.24 -33.48
CA ILE A 151 5.04 -11.43 -32.35
C ILE A 151 4.19 -10.16 -32.27
N ASN A 152 3.60 -9.89 -31.10
CA ASN A 152 2.69 -8.75 -30.89
C ASN A 152 2.54 -8.41 -29.40
N ALA A 153 1.98 -7.24 -29.09
CA ALA A 153 1.87 -6.70 -27.72
C ALA A 153 0.99 -7.52 -26.74
N THR A 154 0.25 -8.53 -27.17
CA THR A 154 -0.48 -9.46 -26.27
C THR A 154 0.29 -10.76 -25.96
N LYS A 155 1.35 -11.05 -26.72
CA LYS A 155 2.28 -12.15 -26.51
C LYS A 155 3.63 -11.62 -26.00
N GLN A 156 3.63 -11.07 -24.79
CA GLN A 156 4.83 -10.56 -24.12
C GLN A 156 4.77 -10.77 -22.60
N PHE A 157 5.93 -10.76 -21.95
CA PHE A 157 6.07 -10.68 -20.49
C PHE A 157 7.40 -10.02 -20.11
N SER A 158 7.48 -9.49 -18.89
CA SER A 158 8.74 -9.00 -18.33
C SER A 158 9.58 -10.19 -17.85
N ALA A 159 10.86 -10.19 -18.22
CA ALA A 159 11.84 -11.19 -17.81
C ALA A 159 12.77 -10.69 -16.67
N GLY A 160 12.70 -9.40 -16.29
CA GLY A 160 13.40 -8.85 -15.12
C GLY A 160 14.48 -7.82 -15.46
N ARG A 161 15.68 -8.00 -14.89
CA ARG A 161 16.90 -7.24 -15.23
C ARG A 161 18.09 -8.20 -15.37
N LEU A 162 19.10 -7.80 -16.12
CA LEU A 162 20.46 -8.36 -15.97
C LEU A 162 21.22 -7.50 -14.96
N GLU A 163 21.78 -8.09 -13.90
CA GLU A 163 22.44 -7.33 -12.83
C GLU A 163 23.91 -7.04 -13.17
N LYS A 164 24.45 -5.93 -12.69
CA LYS A 164 25.86 -5.60 -12.89
C LYS A 164 26.78 -6.69 -12.34
N SER A 165 27.52 -7.35 -13.22
CA SER A 165 28.49 -8.41 -12.89
C SER A 165 29.82 -8.25 -13.62
N GLN A 166 30.92 -8.46 -12.89
CA GLN A 166 32.29 -8.51 -13.41
C GLN A 166 32.76 -9.95 -13.73
N SER A 167 31.84 -10.90 -13.72
CA SER A 167 32.03 -12.30 -14.14
C SER A 167 30.85 -12.76 -15.00
N TRP A 168 31.03 -13.80 -15.81
CA TRP A 168 29.90 -14.47 -16.47
C TRP A 168 28.92 -14.98 -15.42
N GLN A 169 27.63 -14.71 -15.61
CA GLN A 169 26.54 -15.17 -14.74
C GLN A 169 25.49 -15.90 -15.59
N PRO A 170 24.90 -16.99 -15.09
CA PRO A 170 23.75 -17.61 -15.74
C PRO A 170 22.52 -16.72 -15.62
N TYR A 171 21.63 -16.81 -16.61
CA TYR A 171 20.30 -16.25 -16.60
C TYR A 171 19.30 -17.29 -17.13
N ALA A 172 18.06 -17.24 -16.64
CA ALA A 172 17.02 -18.19 -16.96
C ALA A 172 15.67 -17.49 -17.02
N ILE A 173 14.92 -17.74 -18.10
CA ILE A 173 13.62 -17.15 -18.38
C ILE A 173 12.65 -18.29 -18.67
N ASP A 174 11.79 -18.63 -17.72
CA ASP A 174 10.72 -19.60 -17.94
C ASP A 174 9.61 -18.97 -18.81
N LEU A 175 9.58 -19.37 -20.07
CA LEU A 175 8.66 -18.84 -21.08
C LEU A 175 7.21 -19.27 -20.79
N GLN A 176 6.99 -20.47 -20.25
CA GLN A 176 5.65 -20.98 -19.96
C GLN A 176 5.09 -20.28 -18.72
N LEU A 177 5.86 -20.21 -17.63
CA LEU A 177 5.43 -19.59 -16.39
C LEU A 177 5.21 -18.08 -16.53
N LEU A 178 6.18 -17.34 -17.10
CA LEU A 178 6.10 -15.88 -17.19
C LEU A 178 5.05 -15.40 -18.22
N SER A 179 4.68 -16.22 -19.20
CA SER A 179 3.55 -15.95 -20.09
C SER A 179 2.17 -16.25 -19.47
N GLY A 180 2.14 -16.90 -18.30
CA GLY A 180 0.91 -17.40 -17.67
C GLY A 180 0.30 -18.57 -18.46
N GLY A 181 1.13 -19.54 -18.85
CA GLY A 181 0.73 -20.74 -19.60
C GLY A 181 0.39 -20.50 -21.08
N LYS A 182 0.73 -19.32 -21.64
CA LYS A 182 0.34 -18.93 -23.00
C LYS A 182 1.43 -19.18 -24.06
N TRP A 183 2.66 -19.43 -23.65
CA TRP A 183 3.74 -19.88 -24.53
C TRP A 183 3.73 -21.42 -24.63
N SER A 184 4.12 -21.90 -25.80
CA SER A 184 4.44 -23.31 -26.07
C SER A 184 5.41 -23.37 -27.26
N ALA A 185 5.98 -24.55 -27.54
CA ALA A 185 6.92 -24.76 -28.64
C ALA A 185 6.44 -24.21 -30.01
N THR A 186 5.13 -24.20 -30.28
CA THR A 186 4.58 -23.63 -31.53
C THR A 186 4.68 -22.11 -31.64
N SER A 187 4.95 -21.41 -30.53
CA SER A 187 5.42 -20.02 -30.55
C SER A 187 6.95 -20.00 -30.72
N ASN A 188 7.41 -20.52 -31.86
CA ASN A 188 8.81 -20.80 -32.17
C ASN A 188 9.66 -19.59 -32.59
N GLN A 189 9.16 -18.36 -32.40
CA GLN A 189 9.91 -17.14 -32.65
C GLN A 189 9.86 -16.23 -31.42
N LEU A 190 11.03 -15.94 -30.86
CA LEU A 190 11.20 -15.09 -29.69
C LEU A 190 11.85 -13.76 -30.08
N ARG A 191 11.55 -12.70 -29.33
CA ARG A 191 12.25 -11.40 -29.35
C ARG A 191 12.61 -11.04 -27.91
N ILE A 192 13.85 -10.61 -27.68
CA ILE A 192 14.36 -10.16 -26.39
C ILE A 192 14.57 -8.64 -26.46
N ASP A 193 13.98 -7.92 -25.52
CA ASP A 193 14.06 -6.47 -25.36
C ASP A 193 14.94 -6.14 -24.17
N PHE A 194 15.90 -5.23 -24.35
CA PHE A 194 16.91 -4.85 -23.36
C PHE A 194 16.57 -3.51 -22.68
N GLY A 195 15.30 -3.36 -22.27
CA GLY A 195 14.81 -2.17 -21.58
C GLY A 195 14.68 -0.95 -22.48
N ARG A 196 15.09 0.23 -21.97
CA ARG A 196 15.05 1.51 -22.68
C ARG A 196 16.30 2.39 -22.50
N LEU A 197 17.32 1.91 -21.80
CA LEU A 197 18.48 2.72 -21.45
C LEU A 197 19.53 2.68 -22.58
N PRO A 198 19.82 3.78 -23.29
CA PRO A 198 20.89 3.82 -24.29
C PRO A 198 22.29 3.83 -23.65
N GLY A 199 23.30 3.37 -24.38
CA GLY A 199 24.69 3.38 -23.93
C GLY A 199 25.00 2.35 -22.83
N VAL A 200 24.25 1.25 -22.80
CA VAL A 200 24.53 0.07 -21.96
C VAL A 200 25.17 -1.00 -22.84
N THR A 201 26.42 -1.37 -22.53
CA THR A 201 27.17 -2.42 -23.24
C THR A 201 27.30 -3.63 -22.32
N PHE A 202 26.88 -4.79 -22.82
CA PHE A 202 26.89 -6.07 -22.14
C PHE A 202 27.24 -7.19 -23.13
N ARG A 203 27.45 -8.40 -22.64
CA ARG A 203 27.70 -9.59 -23.47
C ARG A 203 26.75 -10.72 -23.12
N LEU A 204 26.44 -11.55 -24.11
CA LEU A 204 25.63 -12.75 -24.01
C LEU A 204 26.37 -13.92 -24.67
N ARG A 205 26.18 -15.14 -24.16
CA ARG A 205 26.61 -16.39 -24.81
C ARG A 205 25.76 -17.59 -24.37
N ASN A 206 26.01 -18.76 -24.95
CA ASN A 206 25.39 -20.04 -24.53
C ASN A 206 23.84 -19.96 -24.49
N LEU A 207 23.22 -19.35 -25.51
CA LEU A 207 21.77 -19.12 -25.58
C LEU A 207 21.03 -20.37 -26.08
N HIS A 208 20.17 -20.95 -25.24
CA HIS A 208 19.48 -22.22 -25.51
C HIS A 208 18.15 -22.36 -24.76
N LEU A 209 17.24 -23.18 -25.30
CA LEU A 209 16.12 -23.73 -24.55
C LEU A 209 16.55 -24.99 -23.80
N ARG A 210 16.02 -25.18 -22.58
CA ARG A 210 16.18 -26.38 -21.76
C ARG A 210 14.98 -26.58 -20.84
N GLU A 211 14.95 -27.73 -20.18
CA GLU A 211 14.03 -27.99 -19.07
C GLU A 211 14.40 -27.16 -17.82
N PRO A 212 13.42 -26.81 -16.95
CA PRO A 212 13.69 -26.29 -15.61
C PRO A 212 14.62 -27.19 -14.80
N ASN A 213 15.59 -26.61 -14.10
CA ASN A 213 16.45 -27.35 -13.17
C ASN A 213 15.74 -27.61 -11.82
N ILE A 214 16.34 -28.43 -10.96
CA ILE A 214 15.74 -28.85 -9.69
C ILE A 214 15.37 -27.66 -8.76
N GLU A 215 16.17 -26.60 -8.71
CA GLU A 215 15.88 -25.42 -7.89
C GLU A 215 14.83 -24.50 -8.53
N GLU A 216 14.80 -24.42 -9.87
CA GLU A 216 13.73 -23.73 -10.60
C GLU A 216 12.37 -24.42 -10.41
N MET A 217 12.33 -25.76 -10.49
CA MET A 217 11.12 -26.56 -10.20
C MET A 217 10.67 -26.42 -8.74
N LYS A 218 11.59 -26.47 -7.76
CA LYS A 218 11.27 -26.21 -6.35
C LYS A 218 10.66 -24.81 -6.19
N SER A 219 11.31 -23.78 -6.75
CA SER A 219 10.83 -22.41 -6.70
C SER A 219 9.46 -22.24 -7.38
N GLN A 220 9.17 -22.98 -8.45
CA GLN A 220 7.82 -23.01 -9.03
C GLN A 220 6.80 -23.66 -8.08
N VAL A 221 7.08 -24.85 -7.55
CA VAL A 221 6.18 -25.56 -6.61
C VAL A 221 5.95 -24.74 -5.32
N GLU A 222 6.95 -24.01 -4.85
CA GLU A 222 6.82 -23.09 -3.73
C GLU A 222 5.93 -21.89 -4.06
N ARG A 223 6.07 -21.27 -5.24
CA ARG A 223 5.20 -20.19 -5.72
C ARG A 223 3.76 -20.64 -5.94
N GLU A 224 3.54 -21.80 -6.56
CA GLU A 224 2.18 -22.38 -6.75
C GLU A 224 1.52 -22.70 -5.40
N LYS A 225 2.30 -23.19 -4.43
CA LYS A 225 1.83 -23.42 -3.05
C LYS A 225 1.50 -22.12 -2.32
N GLU A 226 2.29 -21.07 -2.51
CA GLU A 226 2.03 -19.73 -1.97
C GLU A 226 0.77 -19.11 -2.59
N GLU A 227 0.65 -19.14 -3.91
CA GLU A 227 -0.52 -18.65 -4.67
C GLU A 227 -1.80 -19.35 -4.19
N LYS A 228 -1.78 -20.69 -4.11
CA LYS A 228 -2.89 -21.51 -3.61
C LYS A 228 -3.23 -21.21 -2.15
N SER A 229 -2.23 -20.91 -1.31
CA SER A 229 -2.44 -20.50 0.08
C SER A 229 -3.14 -19.14 0.15
N LYS A 230 -2.69 -18.17 -0.63
CA LYS A 230 -3.27 -16.82 -0.72
C LYS A 230 -4.68 -16.83 -1.31
N LEU A 231 -4.94 -17.62 -2.35
CA LEU A 231 -6.29 -17.84 -2.88
C LEU A 231 -7.20 -18.55 -1.86
N SER A 232 -6.67 -19.43 -1.00
CA SER A 232 -7.43 -19.97 0.13
C SER A 232 -7.79 -18.88 1.15
N SER A 233 -6.87 -17.93 1.43
CA SER A 233 -7.14 -16.77 2.29
C SER A 233 -8.21 -15.84 1.70
N GLU A 234 -8.16 -15.57 0.40
CA GLU A 234 -9.22 -14.86 -0.33
C GLU A 234 -10.56 -15.58 -0.26
N SER A 235 -10.57 -16.92 -0.38
CA SER A 235 -11.76 -17.73 -0.22
C SER A 235 -12.38 -17.57 1.18
N ARG A 236 -11.57 -17.60 2.25
CA ARG A 236 -12.05 -17.38 3.64
C ARG A 236 -12.68 -16.01 3.85
N ILE A 237 -12.05 -14.95 3.33
CA ILE A 237 -12.59 -13.58 3.36
C ILE A 237 -13.92 -13.51 2.60
N ASN A 238 -14.00 -14.10 1.41
CA ASN A 238 -15.22 -14.14 0.62
C ASN A 238 -16.32 -15.01 1.25
N THR A 239 -16.00 -16.05 2.00
CA THR A 239 -16.99 -16.81 2.79
C THR A 239 -17.55 -15.96 3.93
N PHE A 240 -16.68 -15.23 4.66
CA PHE A 240 -17.12 -14.36 5.76
C PHE A 240 -18.22 -13.40 5.33
N TYR A 241 -17.98 -12.56 4.32
CA TYR A 241 -18.98 -11.59 3.84
C TYR A 241 -20.23 -12.22 3.19
N LYS A 242 -20.18 -13.50 2.81
CA LYS A 242 -21.31 -14.26 2.25
C LYS A 242 -22.05 -15.11 3.27
N THR A 243 -21.62 -15.13 4.54
CA THR A 243 -22.29 -15.92 5.57
C THR A 243 -23.45 -15.14 6.15
N GLU A 244 -24.67 -15.64 5.93
CA GLU A 244 -25.84 -15.14 6.63
C GLU A 244 -25.80 -15.63 8.08
N TYR A 245 -25.77 -14.70 9.03
CA TYR A 245 -25.73 -14.97 10.46
C TYR A 245 -27.06 -14.61 11.13
N LEU A 246 -27.51 -15.46 12.06
CA LEU A 246 -28.73 -15.23 12.85
C LEU A 246 -28.51 -14.29 14.05
N ASN A 247 -27.26 -13.99 14.39
CA ASN A 247 -26.89 -13.05 15.44
C ASN A 247 -26.26 -11.82 14.79
N ILE A 248 -26.65 -10.63 15.23
CA ILE A 248 -26.28 -9.36 14.61
C ILE A 248 -25.84 -8.37 15.69
N ILE A 249 -24.73 -7.68 15.45
CA ILE A 249 -24.41 -6.44 16.17
C ILE A 249 -24.92 -5.29 15.29
N ASP A 250 -25.89 -4.56 15.81
CA ASP A 250 -26.62 -3.52 15.10
C ASP A 250 -25.83 -2.19 15.15
N SER A 251 -25.51 -1.73 16.36
CA SER A 251 -24.69 -0.54 16.60
C SER A 251 -23.55 -0.78 17.59
N VAL A 252 -22.48 -0.01 17.39
CA VAL A 252 -21.45 0.23 18.40
C VAL A 252 -21.20 1.73 18.48
N GLU A 253 -21.73 2.35 19.53
CA GLU A 253 -21.63 3.79 19.77
C GLU A 253 -20.52 4.06 20.78
N ILE A 254 -19.64 5.03 20.49
CA ILE A 254 -18.50 5.35 21.37
C ILE A 254 -18.48 6.85 21.68
N ASP A 255 -18.39 7.15 22.97
CA ASP A 255 -18.31 8.50 23.52
C ASP A 255 -16.91 8.84 24.08
N LYS A 256 -16.80 9.77 25.04
CA LYS A 256 -15.54 10.18 25.66
C LYS A 256 -15.04 9.23 26.75
N GLN A 257 -15.86 8.30 27.21
CA GLN A 257 -15.63 7.42 28.36
C GLN A 257 -16.13 5.98 28.14
N SER A 258 -17.17 5.77 27.32
CA SER A 258 -17.81 4.46 27.15
C SER A 258 -17.95 4.01 25.70
N VAL A 259 -18.11 2.69 25.54
CA VAL A 259 -18.52 1.97 24.33
C VAL A 259 -19.84 1.29 24.66
N VAL A 260 -20.88 1.49 23.85
CA VAL A 260 -22.17 0.81 23.99
C VAL A 260 -22.42 -0.04 22.75
N ILE A 261 -22.59 -1.35 22.95
CA ILE A 261 -22.78 -2.35 21.90
C ILE A 261 -24.21 -2.86 21.99
N ARG A 262 -24.92 -2.84 20.86
CA ARG A 262 -26.31 -3.31 20.76
C ARG A 262 -26.45 -4.34 19.66
N GLY A 263 -27.36 -5.29 19.85
CA GLY A 263 -27.58 -6.34 18.86
C GLY A 263 -28.74 -7.26 19.19
N SER A 264 -28.89 -8.27 18.34
CA SER A 264 -29.85 -9.37 18.47
C SER A 264 -29.11 -10.71 18.44
N VAL A 265 -29.57 -11.65 19.27
CA VAL A 265 -28.98 -13.00 19.39
C VAL A 265 -30.07 -14.07 19.42
N GLU A 266 -29.72 -15.27 18.95
CA GLU A 266 -30.57 -16.45 19.09
C GLU A 266 -30.70 -16.86 20.57
N LYS A 267 -31.81 -17.54 20.89
CA LYS A 267 -32.01 -18.16 22.21
C LYS A 267 -31.21 -19.46 22.36
N LYS A 268 -29.87 -19.34 22.40
CA LYS A 268 -28.91 -20.42 22.63
C LYS A 268 -28.07 -20.13 23.88
N SER A 269 -27.66 -21.20 24.57
CA SER A 269 -26.64 -21.10 25.63
C SER A 269 -25.24 -20.93 25.02
N LYS A 270 -24.28 -20.46 25.84
CA LYS A 270 -22.85 -20.26 25.50
C LYS A 270 -22.51 -19.18 24.46
N ILE A 271 -23.46 -18.35 24.03
CA ILE A 271 -23.15 -17.18 23.21
C ILE A 271 -22.28 -16.19 24.01
N ARG A 272 -21.16 -15.75 23.44
CA ARG A 272 -20.24 -14.76 24.04
C ARG A 272 -19.99 -13.59 23.11
N LEU A 273 -19.65 -12.45 23.72
CA LEU A 273 -19.16 -11.27 23.01
C LEU A 273 -17.63 -11.29 23.03
N VAL A 274 -16.99 -11.20 21.86
CA VAL A 274 -15.53 -11.06 21.75
C VAL A 274 -15.15 -9.70 21.19
N GLU A 275 -14.10 -9.09 21.76
CA GLU A 275 -13.41 -7.92 21.20
C GLU A 275 -12.18 -8.39 20.41
N ILE A 276 -11.97 -7.80 19.23
CA ILE A 276 -11.00 -8.24 18.23
C ILE A 276 -10.12 -7.06 17.82
N LEU A 277 -8.82 -7.13 18.14
CA LEU A 277 -7.82 -6.08 17.88
C LEU A 277 -7.42 -5.99 16.39
N PRO A 278 -6.87 -4.87 15.89
CA PRO A 278 -6.66 -4.64 14.44
C PRO A 278 -5.70 -5.60 13.74
N GLU A 279 -4.76 -6.23 14.45
CA GLU A 279 -3.82 -7.21 13.91
C GLU A 279 -4.50 -8.54 13.52
N VAL A 280 -5.67 -8.84 14.10
CA VAL A 280 -6.45 -10.03 13.77
C VAL A 280 -7.12 -9.88 12.39
N SER A 281 -7.16 -10.96 11.60
CA SER A 281 -7.55 -10.94 10.19
C SER A 281 -8.17 -12.26 9.75
N MET A 282 -9.08 -12.22 8.77
CA MET A 282 -9.61 -13.45 8.16
C MET A 282 -8.54 -14.15 7.32
N ALA A 283 -7.61 -13.37 6.75
CA ALA A 283 -6.49 -13.87 5.96
C ALA A 283 -5.59 -14.83 6.76
N ALA A 284 -5.12 -14.43 7.94
CA ALA A 284 -4.09 -15.18 8.67
C ALA A 284 -4.63 -16.02 9.84
N HIS A 285 -5.81 -15.71 10.39
CA HIS A 285 -6.25 -16.24 11.68
C HIS A 285 -7.62 -16.92 11.67
N ALA A 286 -8.31 -16.97 10.53
CA ALA A 286 -9.55 -17.71 10.37
C ALA A 286 -9.33 -19.00 9.58
N THR A 287 -10.16 -20.00 9.87
CA THR A 287 -10.23 -21.30 9.19
C THR A 287 -11.69 -21.63 8.88
N ILE A 288 -11.95 -22.45 7.86
CA ILE A 288 -13.30 -22.97 7.58
C ILE A 288 -13.29 -24.47 7.86
N GLN A 289 -14.21 -24.93 8.69
CA GLN A 289 -14.37 -26.34 9.05
C GLN A 289 -15.86 -26.69 9.05
N ASN A 290 -16.25 -27.72 8.31
CA ASN A 290 -17.66 -28.13 8.14
C ASN A 290 -18.61 -27.03 7.61
N GLY A 291 -18.07 -25.99 6.96
CA GLY A 291 -18.81 -24.80 6.52
C GLY A 291 -18.87 -23.67 7.55
N GLU A 292 -18.35 -23.87 8.76
CA GLU A 292 -18.34 -22.91 9.85
C GLU A 292 -17.01 -22.14 9.89
N LEU A 293 -17.06 -20.84 10.19
CA LEU A 293 -15.88 -19.97 10.31
C LEU A 293 -15.35 -20.00 11.75
N LEU A 294 -14.15 -20.56 11.90
CA LEU A 294 -13.45 -20.71 13.17
C LEU A 294 -12.22 -19.78 13.21
N LEU A 295 -12.25 -18.80 14.10
CA LEU A 295 -11.16 -17.85 14.35
C LEU A 295 -10.25 -18.38 15.47
N GLU A 296 -8.95 -18.44 15.26
CA GLU A 296 -8.02 -19.11 16.19
C GLU A 296 -7.71 -18.24 17.42
N GLN A 297 -7.74 -18.80 18.65
CA GLN A 297 -7.48 -18.05 19.87
C GLN A 297 -6.04 -17.50 19.90
N GLN A 298 -5.93 -16.21 20.18
CA GLN A 298 -4.67 -15.48 20.26
C GLN A 298 -4.84 -14.23 21.13
N ASN A 299 -3.74 -13.56 21.47
CA ASN A 299 -3.74 -12.36 22.33
C ASN A 299 -4.63 -11.20 21.80
N GLY A 300 -4.86 -11.15 20.48
CA GLY A 300 -5.72 -10.14 19.84
C GLY A 300 -7.23 -10.40 19.93
N ILE A 301 -7.67 -11.47 20.61
CA ILE A 301 -9.09 -11.81 20.81
C ILE A 301 -9.37 -11.88 22.32
N ILE A 302 -10.22 -10.95 22.78
CA ILE A 302 -10.55 -10.75 24.19
C ILE A 302 -12.01 -11.19 24.41
N ASP A 303 -12.21 -12.23 25.23
CA ASP A 303 -13.53 -12.62 25.72
C ASP A 303 -14.08 -11.53 26.67
N LEU A 304 -15.25 -10.97 26.34
CA LEU A 304 -15.93 -9.98 27.17
C LEU A 304 -17.06 -10.58 28.02
N GLY A 305 -17.29 -11.89 27.92
CA GLY A 305 -18.29 -12.62 28.70
C GLY A 305 -19.49 -13.12 27.89
N GLU A 306 -20.42 -13.76 28.60
CA GLU A 306 -21.66 -14.28 28.01
C GLU A 306 -22.62 -13.15 27.66
N VAL A 307 -23.27 -13.27 26.51
CA VAL A 307 -24.40 -12.39 26.14
C VAL A 307 -25.67 -13.03 26.70
N GLU A 308 -26.48 -12.26 27.43
CA GLU A 308 -27.77 -12.76 27.90
C GLU A 308 -28.64 -13.15 26.70
N SER A 309 -29.11 -14.41 26.69
CA SER A 309 -29.94 -15.04 25.66
C SER A 309 -31.37 -14.47 25.61
N LYS A 310 -31.47 -13.17 25.32
CA LYS A 310 -32.69 -12.38 25.04
C LYS A 310 -32.74 -12.08 23.54
N ASP A 311 -33.92 -11.73 23.02
CA ASP A 311 -34.07 -11.38 21.60
C ASP A 311 -33.23 -10.16 21.17
N THR A 312 -32.89 -9.29 22.12
CA THR A 312 -31.91 -8.20 21.96
C THR A 312 -31.04 -8.05 23.20
N PHE A 313 -29.84 -7.48 23.03
CA PHE A 313 -28.91 -7.18 24.11
C PHE A 313 -28.35 -5.75 24.01
N GLU A 314 -27.92 -5.21 25.15
CA GLU A 314 -27.11 -3.99 25.26
C GLU A 314 -25.97 -4.27 26.26
N ILE A 315 -24.73 -3.96 25.88
CA ILE A 315 -23.54 -4.11 26.72
C ILE A 315 -22.75 -2.79 26.71
N GLN A 316 -22.53 -2.21 27.88
CA GLN A 316 -21.71 -1.01 28.07
C GLN A 316 -20.34 -1.36 28.65
N LEU A 317 -19.28 -0.79 28.08
CA LEU A 317 -17.88 -1.09 28.38
C LEU A 317 -17.10 0.23 28.52
N PRO A 318 -16.01 0.29 29.31
CA PRO A 318 -15.13 1.46 29.32
C PRO A 318 -14.42 1.59 27.97
N ARG A 319 -14.31 2.83 27.46
CA ARG A 319 -13.56 3.14 26.22
C ARG A 319 -12.07 2.87 26.36
N PHE A 320 -11.52 3.07 27.56
CA PHE A 320 -10.09 2.87 27.83
C PHE A 320 -9.90 1.64 28.72
N GLN A 321 -8.97 0.78 28.32
CA GLN A 321 -8.54 -0.38 29.11
C GLN A 321 -7.01 -0.50 28.97
N ASP A 322 -6.29 -0.59 30.09
CA ASP A 322 -4.85 -0.89 30.13
C ASP A 322 -3.97 0.01 29.21
N GLY A 323 -4.39 1.27 29.03
CA GLY A 323 -3.74 2.25 28.14
C GLY A 323 -4.12 2.19 26.66
N ARG A 324 -4.97 1.23 26.27
CA ARG A 324 -5.55 1.05 24.93
C ARG A 324 -6.92 1.74 24.83
N ASP A 325 -7.16 2.47 23.74
CA ASP A 325 -8.45 3.08 23.41
C ASP A 325 -9.22 2.16 22.46
N ARG A 326 -10.40 1.69 22.88
CA ARG A 326 -11.22 0.72 22.16
C ARG A 326 -11.83 1.25 20.86
N THR A 327 -11.67 2.53 20.49
CA THR A 327 -12.21 3.04 19.20
C THR A 327 -11.69 2.30 17.96
N ILE A 328 -10.52 1.67 18.03
CA ILE A 328 -9.92 0.90 16.92
C ILE A 328 -10.31 -0.59 16.91
N SER A 329 -11.02 -1.06 17.93
CA SER A 329 -11.45 -2.45 18.05
C SER A 329 -12.58 -2.81 17.09
N ARG A 330 -12.78 -4.12 16.91
CA ARG A 330 -14.02 -4.73 16.43
C ARG A 330 -14.66 -5.56 17.53
N TRP A 331 -15.94 -5.90 17.36
CA TRP A 331 -16.67 -6.83 18.22
C TRP A 331 -17.40 -7.87 17.39
N ALA A 332 -17.52 -9.10 17.88
CA ALA A 332 -18.31 -10.15 17.25
C ALA A 332 -19.02 -11.02 18.30
N ILE A 333 -20.10 -11.68 17.86
CA ILE A 333 -20.77 -12.73 18.61
C ILE A 333 -20.12 -14.07 18.23
N ALA A 334 -19.76 -14.89 19.21
CA ALA A 334 -19.08 -16.16 19.00
C ALA A 334 -19.43 -17.23 20.05
N GLU A 335 -19.17 -18.50 19.74
CA GLU A 335 -19.16 -19.62 20.68
C GLU A 335 -17.74 -20.20 20.79
N PRO A 336 -17.23 -20.53 21.99
CA PRO A 336 -15.95 -21.23 22.14
C PRO A 336 -16.06 -22.69 21.68
N ASP A 337 -15.25 -23.05 20.68
CA ASP A 337 -15.13 -24.39 20.10
C ASP A 337 -14.08 -25.22 20.87
N PRO A 338 -14.18 -26.57 20.98
CA PRO A 338 -13.35 -27.38 21.88
C PRO A 338 -11.84 -27.47 21.59
N VAL A 339 -11.30 -26.69 20.64
CA VAL A 339 -9.91 -26.75 20.15
C VAL A 339 -9.26 -25.36 20.18
N ASP A 340 -9.53 -24.56 21.21
CA ASP A 340 -9.05 -23.18 21.37
C ASP A 340 -9.35 -22.29 20.14
N LYS A 341 -10.59 -22.38 19.64
CA LYS A 341 -11.11 -21.56 18.55
C LYS A 341 -12.42 -20.89 18.91
N TRP A 342 -12.71 -19.79 18.23
CA TRP A 342 -13.97 -19.08 18.28
C TRP A 342 -14.77 -19.37 17.02
N LYS A 343 -15.87 -20.10 17.17
CA LYS A 343 -16.89 -20.21 16.13
C LYS A 343 -17.59 -18.86 16.02
N LEU A 344 -17.41 -18.17 14.89
CA LEU A 344 -18.09 -16.91 14.65
C LEU A 344 -19.59 -17.17 14.45
N LEU A 345 -20.42 -16.41 15.15
CA LEU A 345 -21.89 -16.48 15.12
C LEU A 345 -22.54 -15.18 14.63
N SER A 346 -21.74 -14.12 14.43
CA SER A 346 -22.08 -12.92 13.68
C SER A 346 -20.89 -12.48 12.81
N HIS A 347 -21.15 -11.57 11.87
CA HIS A 347 -20.12 -10.68 11.36
C HIS A 347 -19.51 -9.85 12.49
N TRP A 348 -18.24 -9.44 12.37
CA TRP A 348 -17.67 -8.43 13.25
C TRP A 348 -18.17 -7.02 12.92
N LYS A 349 -18.20 -6.14 13.91
CA LYS A 349 -18.63 -4.74 13.82
C LYS A 349 -17.52 -3.80 14.29
N TYR A 350 -17.31 -2.69 13.58
CA TYR A 350 -16.56 -1.54 14.08
C TYR A 350 -17.49 -0.56 14.80
N ALA A 351 -16.94 0.50 15.38
CA ALA A 351 -17.70 1.66 15.83
C ALA A 351 -18.59 2.22 14.70
N THR A 352 -19.91 2.23 14.90
CA THR A 352 -20.91 2.78 13.98
C THR A 352 -21.18 4.26 14.24
N ASP A 353 -20.95 4.75 15.46
CA ASP A 353 -20.86 6.18 15.72
C ASP A 353 -19.69 6.53 16.66
N LEU A 354 -19.04 7.65 16.30
CA LEU A 354 -17.93 8.31 16.98
C LEU A 354 -18.19 9.82 17.14
N SER A 355 -19.40 10.31 16.86
CA SER A 355 -19.77 11.74 16.96
C SER A 355 -19.45 12.32 18.35
N ALA A 356 -19.79 11.56 19.40
CA ALA A 356 -19.53 11.91 20.80
C ALA A 356 -18.08 11.66 21.24
N ALA A 357 -17.30 10.84 20.52
CA ALA A 357 -15.93 10.47 20.89
C ALA A 357 -14.90 11.60 20.76
N ALA A 358 -15.21 12.66 19.99
CA ALA A 358 -14.26 13.70 19.63
C ALA A 358 -13.88 14.62 20.81
N ALA A 359 -12.58 14.76 21.08
CA ALA A 359 -12.03 15.65 22.09
C ALA A 359 -12.42 17.11 21.83
N THR A 360 -12.14 17.61 20.62
CA THR A 360 -12.43 19.00 20.20
C THR A 360 -13.70 19.06 19.34
N PRO A 361 -14.71 19.87 19.69
CA PRO A 361 -15.94 20.02 18.89
C PRO A 361 -15.71 20.98 17.70
N LEU A 362 -14.88 20.56 16.73
CA LEU A 362 -14.59 21.34 15.53
C LEU A 362 -15.80 21.32 14.56
N PRO A 363 -16.13 22.43 13.87
CA PRO A 363 -17.20 22.45 12.87
C PRO A 363 -16.78 21.76 11.56
N ARG A 364 -17.72 21.29 10.74
CA ARG A 364 -17.43 20.70 9.41
C ARG A 364 -16.80 21.77 8.51
N GLN A 365 -15.64 21.48 7.90
CA GLN A 365 -15.14 22.30 6.80
C GLN A 365 -15.84 21.94 5.49
N VAL A 366 -16.13 22.97 4.70
CA VAL A 366 -16.65 22.88 3.33
C VAL A 366 -15.83 23.87 2.50
N PRO A 367 -15.21 23.47 1.37
CA PRO A 367 -14.41 24.39 0.57
C PRO A 367 -15.28 25.41 -0.15
N LYS A 368 -14.74 26.61 -0.39
CA LYS A 368 -15.44 27.71 -1.07
C LYS A 368 -15.68 27.49 -2.58
N GLY A 369 -15.02 26.48 -3.14
CA GLY A 369 -15.14 26.03 -4.53
C GLY A 369 -14.20 24.83 -4.76
N ILE A 370 -14.31 24.15 -5.89
CA ILE A 370 -13.57 22.89 -6.12
C ILE A 370 -12.07 23.11 -6.38
N LYS A 371 -11.66 24.29 -6.86
CA LYS A 371 -10.29 24.57 -7.30
C LYS A 371 -9.23 24.28 -6.21
N GLY A 372 -8.20 23.52 -6.55
CA GLY A 372 -7.24 22.99 -5.58
C GLY A 372 -5.84 22.69 -6.14
N MET A 373 -4.85 22.51 -5.27
CA MET A 373 -3.45 22.33 -5.68
C MET A 373 -2.77 21.14 -5.00
N GLY A 374 -2.11 20.30 -5.79
CA GLY A 374 -1.23 19.22 -5.34
C GLY A 374 0.26 19.56 -5.53
N GLY A 375 1.12 18.76 -4.90
CA GLY A 375 2.57 18.93 -4.97
C GLY A 375 3.09 20.24 -4.37
N VAL A 376 2.38 20.80 -3.37
CA VAL A 376 2.69 22.08 -2.71
C VAL A 376 3.76 21.89 -1.62
N SER A 377 4.61 22.90 -1.40
CA SER A 377 5.59 22.95 -0.32
C SER A 377 5.50 24.28 0.43
N SER A 378 5.77 24.26 1.75
CA SER A 378 5.93 25.47 2.58
C SER A 378 7.05 26.41 2.12
N HIS A 379 7.95 25.92 1.26
CA HIS A 379 9.06 26.68 0.66
C HIS A 379 8.63 27.48 -0.59
N PHE A 380 7.40 27.31 -1.08
CA PHE A 380 6.87 28.06 -2.22
C PHE A 380 6.20 29.37 -1.77
N PRO A 381 6.06 30.40 -2.63
CA PRO A 381 5.29 31.59 -2.33
C PRO A 381 3.79 31.26 -2.21
N LEU A 382 3.36 30.88 -1.00
CA LEU A 382 2.02 30.35 -0.70
C LEU A 382 0.89 31.34 -1.07
N ASN A 383 1.16 32.64 -1.08
CA ASN A 383 0.23 33.67 -1.54
C ASN A 383 -0.19 33.48 -3.01
N GLU A 384 0.59 32.76 -3.84
CA GLU A 384 0.18 32.43 -5.20
C GLU A 384 -0.96 31.39 -5.26
N LEU A 385 -1.21 30.63 -4.19
CA LEU A 385 -2.41 29.79 -4.08
C LEU A 385 -3.67 30.67 -4.05
N LEU A 386 -3.61 31.78 -3.31
CA LEU A 386 -4.68 32.80 -3.26
C LEU A 386 -4.80 33.51 -4.61
N GLU A 387 -3.68 33.81 -5.28
CA GLU A 387 -3.65 34.41 -6.63
C GLU A 387 -4.36 33.54 -7.69
N LEU A 388 -4.33 32.22 -7.53
CA LEU A 388 -5.01 31.25 -8.40
C LEU A 388 -6.48 30.98 -8.01
N GLY A 389 -6.91 31.37 -6.81
CA GLY A 389 -8.22 31.02 -6.25
C GLY A 389 -8.31 29.59 -5.71
N VAL A 390 -7.23 29.08 -5.13
CA VAL A 390 -7.18 27.73 -4.53
C VAL A 390 -7.98 27.69 -3.22
N HIS A 391 -8.82 26.65 -3.07
CA HIS A 391 -9.66 26.39 -1.89
C HIS A 391 -9.42 25.00 -1.27
N ASN A 392 -8.67 24.12 -1.94
CA ASN A 392 -8.28 22.80 -1.43
C ASN A 392 -6.78 22.53 -1.69
N ILE A 393 -6.08 21.83 -0.80
CA ILE A 393 -4.72 21.31 -1.08
C ILE A 393 -4.55 19.85 -0.65
N THR A 394 -3.75 19.11 -1.42
CA THR A 394 -3.20 17.81 -1.01
C THR A 394 -1.79 17.95 -0.42
N VAL A 395 -1.51 17.22 0.66
CA VAL A 395 -0.24 17.26 1.39
C VAL A 395 0.26 15.84 1.64
N ASN A 396 1.43 15.48 1.10
CA ASN A 396 2.01 14.14 1.21
C ASN A 396 2.75 13.98 2.56
N ILE A 397 2.25 13.09 3.42
CA ILE A 397 2.72 12.87 4.79
C ILE A 397 3.43 11.52 4.87
N SER A 398 4.77 11.54 4.86
CA SER A 398 5.60 10.35 5.04
C SER A 398 5.64 9.92 6.52
N VAL A 399 4.81 8.96 6.91
CA VAL A 399 4.48 8.66 8.32
C VAL A 399 5.71 8.24 9.17
N SER A 400 6.71 7.61 8.56
CA SER A 400 7.94 7.15 9.23
C SER A 400 9.09 8.18 9.23
N HIS A 401 8.92 9.37 8.65
CA HIS A 401 9.99 10.39 8.58
C HIS A 401 10.10 11.30 9.81
N PHE A 402 9.16 11.21 10.76
CA PHE A 402 9.12 12.10 11.93
C PHE A 402 8.80 11.40 13.25
N MET A 403 8.65 10.07 13.27
CA MET A 403 8.46 9.27 14.49
C MET A 403 9.43 8.09 14.51
N ASP A 404 9.90 7.72 15.70
CA ASP A 404 10.76 6.55 15.95
C ASP A 404 10.43 5.94 17.32
N SER A 405 10.84 4.69 17.55
CA SER A 405 10.71 3.99 18.84
C SER A 405 11.89 4.22 19.78
N VAL A 406 12.97 4.85 19.30
CA VAL A 406 14.19 5.15 20.08
C VAL A 406 14.46 6.66 20.20
N PRO A 407 15.08 7.12 21.31
CA PRO A 407 15.36 8.54 21.53
C PRO A 407 16.47 9.08 20.63
N HIS A 408 16.19 10.22 19.97
CA HIS A 408 17.16 10.96 19.14
C HIS A 408 17.37 12.38 19.66
N GLN A 409 18.54 12.98 19.39
CA GLN A 409 18.86 14.33 19.85
C GLN A 409 17.90 15.37 19.25
N GLY A 410 17.22 16.14 20.10
CA GLY A 410 16.27 17.19 19.70
C GLY A 410 14.87 16.69 19.31
N TRP A 411 14.58 15.39 19.49
CA TRP A 411 13.24 14.83 19.35
C TRP A 411 12.54 14.85 20.73
N ILE A 412 11.21 14.99 20.74
CA ILE A 412 10.42 14.97 21.99
C ILE A 412 9.86 13.57 22.27
N PRO A 413 9.69 13.15 23.54
CA PRO A 413 8.93 11.94 23.86
C PRO A 413 7.43 12.15 23.61
N PHE A 414 6.75 11.08 23.21
CA PHE A 414 5.31 11.00 23.07
C PHE A 414 4.83 9.65 23.63
N ASP A 415 4.05 9.68 24.71
CA ASP A 415 3.51 8.49 25.36
C ASP A 415 2.12 8.16 24.77
N HIS A 416 1.97 7.02 24.09
CA HIS A 416 0.71 6.54 23.50
C HIS A 416 0.60 5.01 23.50
N GLY A 417 -0.60 4.46 23.74
CA GLY A 417 -0.86 3.01 23.70
C GLY A 417 -0.02 2.21 24.71
N GLY A 418 0.29 2.81 25.87
CA GLY A 418 1.20 2.23 26.88
C GLY A 418 2.68 2.23 26.49
N ARG A 419 3.05 2.83 25.34
CA ARG A 419 4.41 2.84 24.78
C ARG A 419 4.97 4.27 24.67
N LYS A 420 6.30 4.38 24.68
CA LYS A 420 7.04 5.64 24.49
C LYS A 420 7.59 5.71 23.07
N TRP A 421 7.15 6.71 22.33
CA TRP A 421 7.63 7.06 21.00
C TRP A 421 8.41 8.37 21.06
N PHE A 422 9.12 8.71 19.98
CA PHE A 422 9.88 9.95 19.87
C PHE A 422 9.54 10.67 18.58
N VAL A 423 9.36 12.00 18.64
CA VAL A 423 8.85 12.80 17.52
C VAL A 423 9.77 13.96 17.13
N ASN A 424 10.05 14.06 15.84
CA ASN A 424 10.87 15.08 15.21
C ASN A 424 10.03 16.33 14.87
N LEU A 425 9.80 17.21 15.84
CA LEU A 425 9.09 18.47 15.62
C LEU A 425 9.73 19.35 14.53
N LYS A 426 11.05 19.27 14.32
CA LYS A 426 11.74 20.03 13.26
C LYS A 426 11.28 19.59 11.86
N ARG A 427 11.02 18.29 11.64
CA ARG A 427 10.45 17.80 10.38
C ARG A 427 8.99 18.21 10.22
N LEU A 428 8.22 18.22 11.30
CA LEU A 428 6.81 18.63 11.27
C LEU A 428 6.61 20.13 11.02
N ALA A 429 7.58 20.99 11.36
CA ALA A 429 7.51 22.44 11.15
C ALA A 429 7.27 22.84 9.67
N GLU A 430 7.71 22.02 8.72
CA GLU A 430 7.43 22.20 7.29
C GLU A 430 5.93 22.04 6.99
N TYR A 431 5.31 20.96 7.51
CA TYR A 431 3.88 20.71 7.42
C TYR A 431 3.05 21.75 8.19
N ASP A 432 3.44 22.06 9.44
CA ASP A 432 2.78 23.07 10.29
C ASP A 432 2.67 24.44 9.59
N THR A 433 3.69 24.81 8.82
CA THR A 433 3.73 26.10 8.10
C THR A 433 2.72 26.13 6.95
N LEU A 434 2.62 25.04 6.18
CA LEU A 434 1.67 24.92 5.06
C LEU A 434 0.23 24.77 5.56
N ILE A 435 0.00 23.93 6.58
CA ILE A 435 -1.33 23.59 7.09
C ILE A 435 -1.93 24.75 7.89
N ARG A 436 -1.10 25.49 8.66
CA ARG A 436 -1.52 26.76 9.27
C ARG A 436 -1.88 27.80 8.21
N PHE A 437 -1.03 28.03 7.20
CA PHE A 437 -1.35 28.96 6.11
C PHE A 437 -2.67 28.62 5.41
N ALA A 438 -2.91 27.33 5.12
CA ALA A 438 -4.16 26.89 4.53
C ALA A 438 -5.36 27.23 5.44
N SER A 439 -5.24 26.96 6.73
CA SER A 439 -6.30 27.22 7.72
C SER A 439 -6.57 28.71 7.94
N GLU A 440 -5.52 29.54 7.97
CA GLU A 440 -5.59 31.01 8.03
C GLU A 440 -6.29 31.64 6.81
N ASN A 441 -6.39 30.91 5.69
CA ASN A 441 -7.01 31.36 4.44
C ASN A 441 -8.25 30.54 4.04
N GLU A 442 -8.80 29.74 4.96
CA GLU A 442 -9.99 28.88 4.76
C GLU A 442 -9.85 27.87 3.60
N ILE A 443 -8.62 27.42 3.34
CA ILE A 443 -8.28 26.33 2.40
C ILE A 443 -8.41 24.99 3.14
N VAL A 444 -9.12 24.03 2.55
CA VAL A 444 -9.28 22.68 3.11
C VAL A 444 -8.06 21.82 2.80
N VAL A 445 -7.49 21.18 3.82
CA VAL A 445 -6.33 20.28 3.67
C VAL A 445 -6.76 18.82 3.61
N SER A 446 -6.24 18.12 2.62
CA SER A 446 -6.34 16.66 2.46
C SER A 446 -4.96 16.02 2.62
N GLY A 447 -4.71 15.33 3.73
CA GLY A 447 -3.43 14.66 3.99
C GLY A 447 -3.38 13.30 3.31
N ILE A 448 -2.41 13.07 2.42
CA ILE A 448 -2.12 11.76 1.82
C ILE A 448 -1.11 11.04 2.72
N LEU A 449 -1.53 9.97 3.39
CA LEU A 449 -0.69 9.20 4.29
C LEU A 449 0.18 8.22 3.47
N LEU A 450 1.50 8.23 3.68
CA LEU A 450 2.45 7.44 2.88
C LEU A 450 3.45 6.72 3.79
N VAL A 451 3.66 5.42 3.57
CA VAL A 451 4.62 4.60 4.34
C VAL A 451 5.87 4.32 3.49
N PRO A 452 6.90 5.19 3.49
CA PRO A 452 8.11 4.94 2.73
C PRO A 452 8.96 3.85 3.38
N PHE A 453 9.60 3.05 2.53
CA PHE A 453 10.58 2.05 2.95
C PHE A 453 11.76 2.70 3.66
N SER A 454 12.03 2.29 4.90
CA SER A 454 13.14 2.78 5.71
C SER A 454 13.93 1.61 6.32
N ASN A 455 15.19 1.88 6.67
CA ASN A 455 16.07 0.92 7.34
C ASN A 455 16.13 1.11 8.87
N SER A 456 15.48 2.14 9.42
CA SER A 456 15.30 2.31 10.88
C SER A 456 14.39 1.22 11.45
N GLU A 457 14.53 0.89 12.74
CA GLU A 457 13.71 -0.17 13.36
C GLU A 457 12.22 0.19 13.35
N PHE A 458 11.85 1.45 13.63
CA PHE A 458 10.48 1.94 13.44
C PHE A 458 10.03 1.83 11.97
N GLY A 459 10.93 2.11 11.03
CA GLY A 459 10.69 1.97 9.59
C GLY A 459 10.40 0.54 9.14
N LYS A 460 11.07 -0.46 9.74
CA LYS A 460 10.79 -1.89 9.52
C LYS A 460 9.48 -2.31 10.21
N MET A 461 9.26 -1.83 11.44
CA MET A 461 8.09 -2.16 12.25
C MET A 461 6.77 -1.76 11.57
N ILE A 462 6.75 -0.58 10.93
CA ILE A 462 5.56 0.01 10.31
C ILE A 462 5.30 -0.45 8.85
N VAL A 463 6.27 -1.09 8.18
CA VAL A 463 6.15 -1.59 6.80
C VAL A 463 5.62 -3.03 6.79
N HIS A 464 4.65 -3.35 5.92
CA HIS A 464 4.13 -4.71 5.78
C HIS A 464 5.25 -5.71 5.45
N PRO A 465 5.35 -6.89 6.12
CA PRO A 465 6.50 -7.79 5.98
C PRO A 465 6.71 -8.35 4.56
N GLU A 466 5.66 -8.46 3.75
CA GLU A 466 5.77 -8.90 2.34
C GLU A 466 5.98 -7.74 1.34
N ALA A 467 6.08 -6.49 1.79
CA ALA A 467 6.19 -5.34 0.89
C ALA A 467 7.53 -5.29 0.13
N ASP A 468 7.46 -5.35 -1.19
CA ASP A 468 8.62 -5.27 -2.09
C ASP A 468 9.05 -3.81 -2.32
N ARG A 469 10.36 -3.56 -2.22
CA ARG A 469 11.01 -2.26 -2.45
C ARG A 469 11.02 -1.81 -3.92
N ALA A 470 10.51 -2.63 -4.84
CA ALA A 470 10.15 -2.20 -6.18
C ALA A 470 9.01 -1.16 -6.17
N GLY A 471 8.16 -1.13 -5.14
CA GLY A 471 7.16 -0.07 -4.94
C GLY A 471 7.75 1.20 -4.31
N HIS A 472 7.10 2.34 -4.55
CA HIS A 472 7.45 3.63 -3.97
C HIS A 472 7.11 3.74 -2.47
N TYR A 473 6.00 3.13 -2.04
CA TYR A 473 5.57 3.07 -0.64
C TYR A 473 4.99 1.69 -0.33
N ALA A 474 4.92 1.34 0.95
CA ALA A 474 4.33 0.11 1.45
C ALA A 474 2.90 0.32 1.98
N MET A 475 2.16 -0.78 2.09
CA MET A 475 1.05 -0.92 3.03
C MET A 475 1.60 -0.91 4.47
N PRO A 476 0.93 -0.29 5.47
CA PRO A 476 1.36 -0.36 6.86
C PRO A 476 1.21 -1.78 7.44
N ASN A 477 2.03 -2.08 8.44
CA ASN A 477 2.03 -3.38 9.09
C ASN A 477 0.85 -3.58 10.05
N PHE A 478 -0.13 -4.39 9.64
CA PHE A 478 -1.22 -4.90 10.48
C PHE A 478 -1.17 -6.44 10.60
N THR A 479 0.03 -7.04 10.56
CA THR A 479 0.23 -8.47 10.88
C THR A 479 0.77 -8.68 12.29
N THR A 480 1.13 -7.60 13.01
CA THR A 480 1.58 -7.64 14.40
C THR A 480 1.02 -6.47 15.20
N ALA A 481 0.81 -6.68 16.52
CA ALA A 481 0.40 -5.62 17.45
C ALA A 481 1.41 -4.45 17.49
N ASP A 482 2.69 -4.71 17.25
CA ASP A 482 3.74 -3.68 17.20
C ASP A 482 3.59 -2.77 15.97
N GLY A 483 3.29 -3.34 14.79
CA GLY A 483 3.03 -2.56 13.58
C GLY A 483 1.78 -1.71 13.69
N VAL A 484 0.70 -2.28 14.26
CA VAL A 484 -0.55 -1.57 14.57
C VAL A 484 -0.28 -0.41 15.52
N ALA A 485 0.41 -0.64 16.64
CA ALA A 485 0.69 0.39 17.64
C ALA A 485 1.61 1.52 17.10
N ALA A 486 2.59 1.18 16.25
CA ALA A 486 3.46 2.17 15.60
C ALA A 486 2.70 3.04 14.59
N TYR A 487 1.83 2.44 13.77
CA TYR A 487 0.98 3.19 12.85
C TYR A 487 -0.05 4.04 13.59
N GLU A 488 -0.71 3.49 14.62
CA GLU A 488 -1.66 4.21 15.46
C GLU A 488 -1.03 5.43 16.15
N ALA A 489 0.19 5.29 16.71
CA ALA A 489 0.89 6.40 17.35
C ALA A 489 1.14 7.57 16.40
N VAL A 490 1.48 7.31 15.13
CA VAL A 490 1.64 8.37 14.12
C VAL A 490 0.31 9.06 13.82
N ILE A 491 -0.75 8.29 13.57
CA ILE A 491 -2.05 8.87 13.24
C ILE A 491 -2.62 9.65 14.43
N GLU A 492 -2.48 9.15 15.66
CA GLU A 492 -2.88 9.83 16.89
C GLU A 492 -2.14 11.16 17.05
N PHE A 493 -0.81 11.17 16.87
CA PHE A 493 -0.02 12.39 16.99
C PHE A 493 -0.42 13.44 15.95
N LEU A 494 -0.61 13.04 14.69
CA LEU A 494 -1.07 13.92 13.61
C LEU A 494 -2.50 14.43 13.87
N ALA A 495 -3.42 13.54 14.24
CA ALA A 495 -4.82 13.87 14.48
C ALA A 495 -4.98 14.87 15.63
N HIS A 496 -4.32 14.60 16.77
CA HIS A 496 -4.30 15.51 17.92
C HIS A 496 -3.69 16.87 17.56
N ARG A 497 -2.53 16.89 16.86
CA ARG A 497 -1.85 18.13 16.45
C ARG A 497 -2.70 19.02 15.54
N TYR A 498 -3.31 18.43 14.50
CA TYR A 498 -4.10 19.16 13.52
C TYR A 498 -5.60 19.22 13.87
N SER A 499 -5.97 18.92 15.13
CA SER A 499 -7.31 19.13 15.68
C SER A 499 -7.30 19.85 17.03
N ALA A 500 -6.13 20.37 17.43
CA ALA A 500 -5.94 21.05 18.71
C ALA A 500 -6.84 22.31 18.83
N PRO A 501 -7.35 22.64 20.02
CA PRO A 501 -8.14 23.85 20.23
C PRO A 501 -7.45 25.12 19.69
N SER A 502 -8.22 25.98 19.03
CA SER A 502 -7.74 27.16 18.28
C SER A 502 -6.81 26.89 17.09
N LEU A 503 -6.62 25.62 16.68
CA LEU A 503 -5.90 25.20 15.48
C LEU A 503 -4.52 25.88 15.26
N PRO A 504 -3.61 25.92 16.25
CA PRO A 504 -2.33 26.66 16.16
C PRO A 504 -1.32 26.08 15.15
N GLN A 505 -1.59 24.89 14.60
CA GLN A 505 -0.85 24.29 13.48
C GLN A 505 -1.71 24.16 12.21
N GLY A 506 -2.92 24.72 12.22
CA GLY A 506 -3.96 24.48 11.23
C GLY A 506 -4.66 23.12 11.41
N ARG A 507 -5.42 22.71 10.38
CA ARG A 507 -6.27 21.50 10.38
C ARG A 507 -6.09 20.64 9.14
N ILE A 508 -6.22 19.32 9.33
CA ILE A 508 -6.41 18.32 8.27
C ILE A 508 -7.82 17.74 8.44
N ALA A 509 -8.70 17.96 7.47
CA ALA A 509 -10.10 17.49 7.53
C ALA A 509 -10.33 16.18 6.77
N ASN A 510 -9.54 15.96 5.71
CA ASN A 510 -9.62 14.76 4.87
C ASN A 510 -8.31 13.98 4.97
N TRP A 511 -8.40 12.66 5.10
CA TRP A 511 -7.25 11.75 5.19
C TRP A 511 -7.32 10.75 4.05
N ILE A 512 -6.52 10.98 3.00
CA ILE A 512 -6.38 10.06 1.88
C ILE A 512 -5.46 8.93 2.36
N VAL A 513 -6.01 7.71 2.39
CA VAL A 513 -5.35 6.55 3.00
C VAL A 513 -4.53 5.84 1.94
N HIS A 514 -3.21 6.01 2.03
CA HIS A 514 -2.22 5.52 1.06
C HIS A 514 -2.39 6.12 -0.34
N ASN A 515 -1.65 5.62 -1.33
CA ASN A 515 -1.68 6.16 -2.69
C ASN A 515 -2.03 5.08 -3.72
N GLU A 516 -2.88 5.44 -4.69
CA GLU A 516 -3.22 4.64 -5.87
C GLU A 516 -3.39 3.13 -5.56
N VAL A 517 -4.24 2.77 -4.59
CA VAL A 517 -4.30 1.41 -4.04
C VAL A 517 -4.78 0.35 -5.04
N GLY A 518 -5.46 0.76 -6.12
CA GLY A 518 -5.76 -0.07 -7.29
C GLY A 518 -4.53 -0.48 -8.11
N PHE A 519 -3.42 0.23 -7.95
CA PHE A 519 -2.11 -0.06 -8.54
C PHE A 519 -1.10 -0.37 -7.42
N GLY A 520 -1.56 -1.16 -6.44
CA GLY A 520 -0.94 -1.33 -5.13
C GLY A 520 0.54 -1.73 -5.15
N TRP A 521 1.00 -2.52 -6.14
CA TRP A 521 2.42 -2.87 -6.24
C TRP A 521 3.34 -1.64 -6.34
N GLU A 522 2.92 -0.63 -7.10
CA GLU A 522 3.74 0.55 -7.36
C GLU A 522 3.66 1.55 -6.20
N TRP A 523 2.50 1.69 -5.57
CA TRP A 523 2.20 2.84 -4.71
C TRP A 523 1.79 2.54 -3.27
N THR A 524 1.37 1.31 -2.95
CA THR A 524 0.99 0.85 -1.59
C THR A 524 1.32 -0.64 -1.44
N ASN A 525 2.59 -0.99 -1.58
CA ASN A 525 3.02 -2.37 -1.82
C ASN A 525 2.79 -3.26 -0.58
N MET A 526 2.18 -4.44 -0.79
CA MET A 526 1.91 -5.45 0.23
C MET A 526 2.45 -6.84 -0.19
N GLY A 527 3.34 -6.87 -1.18
CA GLY A 527 3.73 -8.06 -1.91
C GLY A 527 2.68 -8.49 -2.94
N TRP A 528 2.80 -9.72 -3.41
CA TRP A 528 1.85 -10.34 -4.34
C TRP A 528 0.61 -10.81 -3.57
N GLN A 529 -0.53 -10.11 -3.65
CA GLN A 529 -1.73 -10.42 -2.85
C GLN A 529 -3.02 -10.46 -3.68
N PRO A 530 -3.89 -11.47 -3.54
CA PRO A 530 -5.23 -11.43 -4.11
C PRO A 530 -6.01 -10.19 -3.65
N PRO A 531 -6.90 -9.63 -4.49
CA PRO A 531 -7.54 -8.33 -4.22
C PRO A 531 -8.31 -8.29 -2.90
N MET A 532 -8.92 -9.38 -2.46
CA MET A 532 -9.67 -9.42 -1.19
C MET A 532 -8.74 -9.58 0.03
N VAL A 533 -7.59 -10.26 -0.12
CA VAL A 533 -6.55 -10.32 0.94
C VAL A 533 -5.94 -8.94 1.15
N TYR A 534 -5.63 -8.25 0.05
CA TYR A 534 -5.20 -6.86 0.06
C TYR A 534 -6.25 -5.94 0.70
N MET A 535 -7.55 -6.16 0.42
CA MET A 535 -8.63 -5.37 1.01
C MET A 535 -8.92 -5.67 2.49
N ASP A 536 -8.85 -6.92 2.99
CA ASP A 536 -8.94 -7.21 4.44
C ASP A 536 -7.93 -6.36 5.22
N HIS A 537 -6.72 -6.21 4.68
CA HIS A 537 -5.65 -5.44 5.30
C HIS A 537 -5.81 -3.92 5.11
N TYR A 538 -6.12 -3.48 3.89
CA TYR A 538 -6.39 -2.07 3.58
C TYR A 538 -7.56 -1.52 4.39
N LEU A 539 -8.66 -2.27 4.54
CA LEU A 539 -9.83 -1.86 5.31
C LEU A 539 -9.49 -1.69 6.80
N ARG A 540 -8.71 -2.61 7.39
CA ARG A 540 -8.22 -2.46 8.78
C ARG A 540 -7.38 -1.19 8.96
N SER A 541 -6.53 -0.85 7.98
CA SER A 541 -5.80 0.42 7.95
C SER A 541 -6.72 1.65 7.82
N MET A 542 -7.69 1.62 6.91
CA MET A 542 -8.60 2.74 6.63
C MET A 542 -9.56 3.01 7.80
N ARG A 543 -10.04 1.95 8.46
CA ARG A 543 -10.84 1.99 9.68
C ARG A 543 -10.06 2.56 10.85
N LEU A 544 -8.78 2.17 11.03
CA LEU A 544 -7.93 2.75 12.06
C LEU A 544 -7.73 4.26 11.82
N VAL A 545 -7.40 4.70 10.60
CA VAL A 545 -7.25 6.14 10.31
C VAL A 545 -8.53 6.93 10.60
N HIS A 546 -9.69 6.42 10.17
CA HIS A 546 -10.98 7.03 10.49
C HIS A 546 -11.20 7.11 12.00
N ASN A 547 -11.11 5.98 12.71
CA ASN A 547 -11.50 5.91 14.11
C ASN A 547 -10.55 6.68 15.03
N VAL A 548 -9.25 6.73 14.73
CA VAL A 548 -8.26 7.54 15.44
C VAL A 548 -8.47 9.04 15.18
N THR A 549 -8.65 9.46 13.93
CA THR A 549 -8.86 10.88 13.62
C THR A 549 -10.18 11.41 14.17
N ARG A 550 -11.23 10.56 14.20
CA ARG A 550 -12.53 10.85 14.83
C ARG A 550 -12.48 10.95 16.36
N ARG A 551 -11.38 10.53 17.03
CA ARG A 551 -11.12 10.86 18.45
C ARG A 551 -10.90 12.35 18.68
N HIS A 552 -10.56 13.13 17.65
CA HIS A 552 -10.14 14.53 17.79
C HIS A 552 -10.99 15.52 16.98
N ASP A 553 -11.46 15.12 15.80
CA ASP A 553 -12.32 15.92 14.93
C ASP A 553 -13.64 15.18 14.62
N PRO A 554 -14.83 15.71 14.98
CA PRO A 554 -16.11 15.05 14.76
C PRO A 554 -16.51 14.95 13.27
N HIS A 555 -15.79 15.63 12.38
CA HIS A 555 -16.04 15.66 10.94
C HIS A 555 -14.82 15.23 10.10
N SER A 556 -13.84 14.56 10.70
CA SER A 556 -12.77 13.88 9.95
C SER A 556 -13.36 12.89 8.95
N ARG A 557 -12.76 12.80 7.75
CA ARG A 557 -13.15 11.86 6.69
C ARG A 557 -11.95 11.14 6.11
N VAL A 558 -12.14 9.88 5.70
CA VAL A 558 -11.11 9.08 5.02
C VAL A 558 -11.43 8.89 3.54
N PHE A 559 -10.42 8.72 2.70
CA PHE A 559 -10.62 8.57 1.25
C PHE A 559 -9.75 7.46 0.68
N ILE A 560 -10.33 6.59 -0.15
CA ILE A 560 -9.61 5.55 -0.90
C ILE A 560 -9.01 6.16 -2.17
N SER A 561 -7.68 6.05 -2.34
CA SER A 561 -6.94 6.62 -3.48
C SER A 561 -6.91 5.68 -4.69
N LEU A 562 -7.44 6.12 -5.83
CA LEU A 562 -7.67 5.29 -7.02
C LEU A 562 -7.17 5.99 -8.30
N THR A 563 -6.52 5.24 -9.17
CA THR A 563 -5.98 5.72 -10.45
C THR A 563 -7.09 5.99 -11.47
N HIS A 564 -6.76 6.60 -12.62
CA HIS A 564 -7.66 6.71 -13.79
C HIS A 564 -8.13 5.35 -14.37
N HIS A 565 -7.60 4.22 -13.91
CA HIS A 565 -8.20 2.92 -14.22
C HIS A 565 -9.57 2.77 -13.54
N TRP A 566 -10.44 1.96 -14.14
CA TRP A 566 -11.76 1.69 -13.59
C TRP A 566 -12.04 0.19 -13.66
N ASN A 567 -12.77 -0.27 -14.69
CA ASN A 567 -13.01 -1.68 -14.97
C ASN A 567 -11.83 -2.33 -15.74
N THR A 568 -10.60 -2.18 -15.23
CA THR A 568 -9.44 -2.84 -15.85
C THR A 568 -9.39 -4.31 -15.39
N PRO A 569 -9.23 -5.29 -16.30
CA PRO A 569 -9.14 -6.70 -15.93
C PRO A 569 -8.05 -6.97 -14.89
N ALA A 570 -8.33 -7.90 -13.97
CA ALA A 570 -7.40 -8.29 -12.92
C ALA A 570 -6.04 -8.71 -13.49
N ASN A 571 -4.96 -8.23 -12.88
CA ASN A 571 -3.61 -8.66 -13.20
C ASN A 571 -3.41 -10.10 -12.68
N PRO A 572 -3.04 -11.09 -13.52
CA PRO A 572 -2.81 -12.46 -13.04
C PRO A 572 -1.71 -12.54 -11.97
N SER A 573 -0.73 -11.64 -12.04
CA SER A 573 0.32 -11.49 -11.04
C SER A 573 -0.02 -10.41 -10.00
N TRP A 574 -1.30 -10.15 -9.74
CA TRP A 574 -1.84 -9.32 -8.64
C TRP A 574 -1.25 -7.90 -8.41
N LYS A 575 -0.43 -7.36 -9.31
CA LYS A 575 0.20 -6.04 -9.15
C LYS A 575 -0.77 -4.86 -9.21
N SER A 576 -1.95 -5.09 -9.80
CA SER A 576 -3.00 -4.10 -10.01
C SER A 576 -4.37 -4.76 -10.05
N TYR A 577 -5.38 -4.06 -9.54
CA TYR A 577 -6.73 -4.54 -9.31
C TYR A 577 -7.75 -3.75 -10.14
N SER A 578 -8.96 -4.29 -10.29
CA SER A 578 -10.11 -3.52 -10.75
C SER A 578 -10.52 -2.53 -9.66
N ASN A 579 -10.64 -1.24 -9.99
CA ASN A 579 -11.06 -0.22 -9.03
C ASN A 579 -12.53 -0.36 -8.64
N ILE A 580 -13.34 -1.04 -9.47
CA ILE A 580 -14.71 -1.43 -9.10
C ILE A 580 -14.66 -2.46 -7.97
N ASP A 581 -13.87 -3.53 -8.11
CA ASP A 581 -13.86 -4.65 -7.15
C ASP A 581 -13.44 -4.19 -5.75
N LEU A 582 -12.48 -3.27 -5.66
CA LEU A 582 -12.09 -2.64 -4.40
C LEU A 582 -13.21 -1.78 -3.80
N LEU A 583 -13.94 -1.02 -4.63
CA LEU A 583 -15.07 -0.20 -4.18
C LEU A 583 -16.28 -1.03 -3.75
N GLU A 584 -16.60 -2.13 -4.45
CA GLU A 584 -17.67 -3.05 -4.05
C GLU A 584 -17.34 -3.72 -2.70
N ARG A 585 -16.09 -4.17 -2.50
CA ARG A 585 -15.61 -4.70 -1.21
C ARG A 585 -15.65 -3.66 -0.09
N LEU A 586 -15.36 -2.38 -0.38
CA LEU A 586 -15.51 -1.28 0.59
C LEU A 586 -16.98 -0.99 0.93
N VAL A 587 -17.88 -1.03 -0.05
CA VAL A 587 -19.33 -0.90 0.15
C VAL A 587 -19.88 -2.06 0.99
N GLU A 588 -19.49 -3.31 0.68
CA GLU A 588 -19.92 -4.52 1.41
C GLU A 588 -19.37 -4.55 2.85
N SER A 589 -18.12 -4.12 3.08
CA SER A 589 -17.58 -3.85 4.43
C SER A 589 -18.39 -2.77 5.17
N SER A 590 -18.84 -1.73 4.48
CA SER A 590 -19.55 -0.61 5.11
C SER A 590 -20.98 -0.98 5.52
N SER A 591 -21.69 -1.80 4.74
CA SER A 591 -23.03 -2.25 5.10
C SER A 591 -23.00 -3.29 6.24
N ILE A 592 -22.08 -4.26 6.17
CA ILE A 592 -22.00 -5.37 7.12
C ILE A 592 -21.34 -4.94 8.44
N GLU A 593 -20.11 -4.42 8.36
CA GLU A 593 -19.25 -4.15 9.53
C GLU A 593 -19.56 -2.78 10.19
N GLY A 594 -20.53 -2.03 9.64
CA GLY A 594 -20.97 -0.71 10.10
C GLY A 594 -20.44 0.42 9.22
N ASP A 595 -21.26 1.42 8.91
CA ASP A 595 -20.85 2.52 8.02
C ASP A 595 -19.87 3.50 8.70
N PHE A 596 -19.09 4.22 7.91
CA PHE A 596 -18.10 5.20 8.36
C PHE A 596 -17.91 6.31 7.32
N ALA A 597 -17.27 7.42 7.72
CA ALA A 597 -17.17 8.63 6.91
C ALA A 597 -16.08 8.54 5.82
N TRP A 598 -16.29 7.65 4.84
CA TRP A 598 -15.41 7.48 3.69
C TRP A 598 -15.94 8.13 2.40
N GLY A 599 -15.00 8.54 1.54
CA GLY A 599 -15.22 8.96 0.15
C GLY A 599 -14.14 8.42 -0.80
N ILE A 600 -14.09 8.92 -2.04
CA ILE A 600 -13.10 8.50 -3.05
C ILE A 600 -12.11 9.63 -3.35
N ALA A 601 -10.82 9.30 -3.40
CA ALA A 601 -9.75 10.14 -3.91
C ALA A 601 -9.37 9.60 -5.30
N PHE A 602 -9.76 10.26 -6.38
CA PHE A 602 -9.64 9.72 -7.75
C PHE A 602 -8.64 10.52 -8.59
N HIS A 603 -7.86 9.87 -9.44
CA HIS A 603 -6.80 10.50 -10.25
C HIS A 603 -7.12 10.48 -11.76
N PRO A 604 -8.05 11.31 -12.27
CA PRO A 604 -8.54 11.27 -13.65
C PRO A 604 -7.55 11.93 -14.63
N TYR A 605 -6.40 11.28 -14.84
CA TYR A 605 -5.49 11.61 -15.93
C TYR A 605 -6.08 11.26 -17.31
N PRO A 606 -5.58 11.86 -18.41
CA PRO A 606 -5.82 11.37 -19.77
C PRO A 606 -5.33 9.92 -19.93
N GLN A 607 -5.88 9.15 -20.88
CA GLN A 607 -5.54 7.72 -21.07
C GLN A 607 -4.04 7.44 -21.35
N ASN A 608 -3.28 8.49 -21.67
CA ASN A 608 -1.83 8.50 -21.80
C ASN A 608 -1.34 9.81 -21.18
N LEU A 609 -0.69 9.74 -20.02
CA LEU A 609 -0.25 10.91 -19.24
C LEU A 609 0.65 11.88 -20.04
N ARG A 610 1.35 11.41 -21.08
CA ARG A 610 2.19 12.27 -21.94
C ARG A 610 1.38 13.11 -22.93
N LYS A 611 0.10 12.79 -23.13
CA LYS A 611 -0.84 13.47 -24.05
C LYS A 611 -1.92 14.25 -23.28
N PRO A 612 -1.90 15.60 -23.30
CA PRO A 612 -2.91 16.41 -22.62
C PRO A 612 -4.28 16.47 -23.32
N ASP A 613 -4.40 15.98 -24.56
CA ASP A 613 -5.59 16.05 -25.41
C ASP A 613 -6.65 14.97 -25.08
N ALA A 614 -7.09 14.90 -23.81
CA ALA A 614 -8.00 13.86 -23.29
C ALA A 614 -9.32 13.70 -24.06
N TRP A 615 -9.79 14.71 -24.79
CA TRP A 615 -10.95 14.59 -25.68
C TRP A 615 -10.74 13.55 -26.80
N ASN A 616 -9.48 13.19 -27.11
CA ASN A 616 -9.09 12.12 -28.02
C ASN A 616 -8.95 10.75 -27.36
N ASP A 617 -9.30 10.59 -26.08
CA ASP A 617 -9.21 9.29 -25.40
C ASP A 617 -10.18 8.28 -26.06
N THR A 618 -9.65 7.09 -26.38
CA THR A 618 -10.30 6.06 -27.19
C THR A 618 -10.63 4.78 -26.39
N ARG A 619 -10.00 4.60 -25.23
CA ARG A 619 -10.22 3.47 -24.31
C ARG A 619 -11.39 3.68 -23.35
N VAL A 620 -12.25 4.67 -23.59
CA VAL A 620 -13.29 5.10 -22.65
C VAL A 620 -14.69 4.97 -23.22
N THR A 621 -15.62 4.50 -22.39
CA THR A 621 -17.05 4.46 -22.69
C THR A 621 -17.83 5.33 -21.69
N ASN A 622 -19.13 5.51 -21.93
CA ASN A 622 -20.03 6.32 -21.08
C ASN A 622 -20.94 5.43 -20.21
N ASP A 623 -20.44 4.29 -19.77
CA ASP A 623 -21.12 3.32 -18.92
C ASP A 623 -20.18 2.83 -17.80
N PHE A 624 -20.71 2.14 -16.79
CA PHE A 624 -19.92 1.74 -15.62
C PHE A 624 -18.87 0.65 -15.90
N GLN A 625 -18.91 -0.02 -17.05
CA GLN A 625 -17.93 -1.03 -17.45
C GLN A 625 -16.74 -0.45 -18.23
N THR A 626 -16.66 0.88 -18.39
CA THR A 626 -15.49 1.57 -18.98
C THR A 626 -14.19 1.13 -18.28
N PRO A 627 -13.12 0.76 -19.01
CA PRO A 627 -11.91 0.26 -18.37
C PRO A 627 -11.07 1.38 -17.73
N LEU A 628 -11.29 2.63 -18.12
CA LEU A 628 -10.72 3.85 -17.54
C LEU A 628 -11.81 4.90 -17.27
N ILE A 629 -11.58 5.79 -16.30
CA ILE A 629 -12.26 7.08 -16.18
C ILE A 629 -11.23 8.20 -16.28
N THR A 630 -11.46 9.09 -17.24
CA THR A 630 -10.57 10.16 -17.72
C THR A 630 -11.37 11.48 -17.75
N PRO A 631 -10.75 12.64 -18.07
CA PRO A 631 -11.49 13.88 -18.27
C PRO A 631 -12.65 13.76 -19.28
N LYS A 632 -12.55 12.88 -20.29
CA LYS A 632 -13.55 12.70 -21.35
C LYS A 632 -14.84 12.00 -20.89
N ASN A 633 -14.77 11.19 -19.84
CA ASN A 633 -15.91 10.42 -19.32
C ASN A 633 -16.06 10.55 -17.80
N ILE A 634 -15.54 11.60 -17.18
CA ILE A 634 -15.59 11.83 -15.71
C ILE A 634 -17.01 11.81 -15.13
N ALA A 635 -18.03 12.14 -15.92
CA ALA A 635 -19.44 12.00 -15.55
C ALA A 635 -19.89 10.54 -15.27
N VAL A 636 -19.10 9.52 -15.65
CA VAL A 636 -19.33 8.12 -15.24
C VAL A 636 -19.12 7.96 -13.74
N LEU A 637 -18.09 8.60 -13.17
CA LEU A 637 -17.80 8.55 -11.74
C LEU A 637 -18.92 9.25 -10.93
N ASP A 638 -19.36 10.43 -11.36
CA ASP A 638 -20.47 11.13 -10.69
C ASP A 638 -21.77 10.30 -10.69
N ARG A 639 -22.13 9.69 -11.84
CA ARG A 639 -23.28 8.76 -11.90
C ARG A 639 -23.10 7.52 -11.02
N TRP A 640 -21.87 7.02 -10.86
CA TRP A 640 -21.58 5.91 -9.94
C TRP A 640 -21.86 6.32 -8.49
N MET A 641 -21.40 7.51 -8.08
CA MET A 641 -21.62 8.05 -6.72
C MET A 641 -23.09 8.36 -6.41
N HIS A 642 -23.92 8.61 -7.41
CA HIS A 642 -25.36 8.84 -7.20
C HIS A 642 -26.15 7.57 -6.85
N GLN A 643 -25.61 6.37 -7.07
CA GLN A 643 -26.27 5.09 -6.77
C GLN A 643 -26.63 4.94 -5.27
N PRO A 644 -27.70 4.20 -4.91
CA PRO A 644 -28.11 4.01 -3.51
C PRO A 644 -27.00 3.46 -2.60
N LYS A 645 -26.19 2.51 -3.11
CA LYS A 645 -25.08 1.90 -2.37
C LYS A 645 -23.90 2.83 -2.07
N MET A 646 -23.81 3.96 -2.78
CA MET A 646 -22.75 4.95 -2.60
C MET A 646 -23.16 6.11 -1.67
N ARG A 647 -24.33 5.99 -1.02
CA ARG A 647 -24.75 6.92 0.04
C ARG A 647 -24.09 6.57 1.37
N ASN A 648 -24.00 7.57 2.25
CA ASN A 648 -23.65 7.37 3.65
C ASN A 648 -24.92 7.09 4.50
N SER A 649 -24.72 6.85 5.79
CA SER A 649 -25.80 6.67 6.78
C SER A 649 -26.81 7.82 6.92
N THR A 650 -26.51 9.03 6.40
CA THR A 650 -27.47 10.16 6.34
C THR A 650 -28.21 10.27 4.99
N GLY A 651 -27.91 9.42 4.01
CA GLY A 651 -28.48 9.45 2.65
C GLY A 651 -27.78 10.38 1.66
N ASP A 652 -26.78 11.13 2.12
CA ASP A 652 -25.96 12.03 1.33
C ASP A 652 -25.03 11.27 0.37
N ILE A 653 -24.61 11.94 -0.70
CA ILE A 653 -23.59 11.42 -1.62
C ILE A 653 -22.23 11.48 -0.92
N ARG A 654 -21.45 10.38 -0.97
CA ARG A 654 -20.06 10.39 -0.48
C ARG A 654 -19.19 11.27 -1.39
N GLY A 655 -18.38 12.13 -0.77
CA GLY A 655 -17.53 13.08 -1.49
C GLY A 655 -16.47 12.42 -2.36
N VAL A 656 -16.20 13.02 -3.51
CA VAL A 656 -15.07 12.71 -4.39
C VAL A 656 -14.08 13.86 -4.35
N LEU A 657 -12.83 13.56 -4.01
CA LEU A 657 -11.70 14.46 -4.21
C LEU A 657 -10.99 13.99 -5.49
N LEU A 658 -10.85 14.84 -6.49
CA LEU A 658 -9.92 14.57 -7.58
C LEU A 658 -8.53 14.99 -7.07
N SER A 659 -7.77 14.02 -6.53
CA SER A 659 -6.64 14.27 -5.63
C SER A 659 -5.28 14.45 -6.32
N GLU A 660 -5.14 13.93 -7.53
CA GLU A 660 -3.95 14.08 -8.36
C GLU A 660 -4.32 13.95 -9.85
N GLN A 661 -4.26 15.05 -10.60
CA GLN A 661 -4.40 15.03 -12.05
C GLN A 661 -3.75 16.27 -12.66
N GLY A 662 -3.17 16.11 -13.85
CA GLY A 662 -2.48 17.17 -14.56
C GLY A 662 -2.46 16.94 -16.07
N PHE A 663 -2.07 17.98 -16.80
CA PHE A 663 -1.93 17.97 -18.24
C PHE A 663 -0.46 18.20 -18.60
N ASN A 664 0.12 17.31 -19.41
CA ASN A 664 1.55 17.34 -19.74
C ASN A 664 1.87 18.38 -20.82
N THR A 665 2.95 19.14 -20.63
CA THR A 665 3.62 19.86 -21.72
C THR A 665 4.81 19.04 -22.23
N THR A 666 4.77 18.55 -23.48
CA THR A 666 5.90 17.79 -24.07
C THR A 666 7.19 18.60 -24.21
N ASP A 667 7.07 19.93 -24.31
CA ASP A 667 8.16 20.90 -24.24
C ASP A 667 7.63 22.26 -23.73
N TYR A 668 8.49 23.26 -23.63
CA TYR A 668 8.09 24.62 -23.24
C TYR A 668 7.70 25.55 -24.41
N SER A 669 7.41 25.01 -25.59
CA SER A 669 6.89 25.81 -26.71
C SER A 669 5.52 26.42 -26.38
N VAL A 670 5.17 27.51 -27.07
CA VAL A 670 3.85 28.14 -26.96
C VAL A 670 2.72 27.16 -27.36
N GLN A 671 3.00 26.24 -28.29
CA GLN A 671 2.03 25.23 -28.73
C GLN A 671 1.75 24.20 -27.63
N SER A 672 2.79 23.61 -27.02
CA SER A 672 2.63 22.65 -25.92
C SER A 672 1.94 23.29 -24.71
N GLN A 673 2.31 24.51 -24.34
CA GLN A 673 1.69 25.23 -23.23
C GLN A 673 0.21 25.60 -23.50
N ARG A 674 -0.15 25.97 -24.74
CA ARG A 674 -1.57 26.17 -25.12
C ARG A 674 -2.34 24.85 -25.13
N LEU A 675 -1.73 23.74 -25.54
CA LEU A 675 -2.37 22.42 -25.54
C LEU A 675 -2.62 21.92 -24.11
N GLN A 676 -1.66 22.06 -23.19
CA GLN A 676 -1.86 21.83 -21.75
C GLN A 676 -3.04 22.66 -21.23
N ALA A 677 -3.07 23.95 -21.56
CA ALA A 677 -4.12 24.86 -21.10
C ALA A 677 -5.51 24.51 -21.66
N ALA A 678 -5.60 24.03 -22.90
CA ALA A 678 -6.84 23.49 -23.47
C ALA A 678 -7.33 22.22 -22.72
N GLY A 679 -6.41 21.39 -22.20
CA GLY A 679 -6.72 20.27 -21.31
C GLY A 679 -7.46 20.71 -20.04
N PHE A 680 -6.97 21.75 -19.36
CA PHE A 680 -7.66 22.33 -18.19
C PHE A 680 -9.04 22.88 -18.54
N VAL A 681 -9.19 23.60 -19.65
CA VAL A 681 -10.49 24.13 -20.10
C VAL A 681 -11.47 23.01 -20.43
N TYR A 682 -11.00 21.95 -21.10
CA TYR A 682 -11.82 20.77 -21.39
C TYR A 682 -12.29 20.09 -20.11
N MET A 683 -11.38 19.81 -19.16
CA MET A 683 -11.73 19.18 -17.89
C MET A 683 -12.73 20.00 -17.07
N TRP A 684 -12.54 21.33 -16.97
CA TRP A 684 -13.52 22.17 -16.26
C TRP A 684 -14.90 22.16 -16.93
N ARG A 685 -14.95 22.14 -18.26
CA ARG A 685 -16.23 21.99 -18.99
C ARG A 685 -16.90 20.64 -18.71
N GLN A 686 -16.14 19.56 -18.53
CA GLN A 686 -16.67 18.22 -18.22
C GLN A 686 -17.09 18.05 -16.74
N MET A 687 -16.52 18.82 -15.81
CA MET A 687 -16.92 18.81 -14.39
C MET A 687 -18.17 19.66 -14.08
N ARG A 688 -18.55 20.61 -14.95
CA ARG A 688 -19.68 21.52 -14.69
C ARG A 688 -21.00 20.77 -14.50
N GLY A 689 -21.56 20.87 -13.30
CA GLY A 689 -22.84 20.25 -12.93
C GLY A 689 -22.73 18.83 -12.36
N LEU A 690 -21.51 18.28 -12.21
CA LEU A 690 -21.27 17.08 -11.42
C LEU A 690 -21.25 17.47 -9.94
N ASN A 691 -21.97 16.71 -9.10
CA ASN A 691 -22.27 17.10 -7.71
C ASN A 691 -21.55 16.24 -6.67
N SER A 692 -20.94 15.11 -7.08
CA SER A 692 -20.12 14.30 -6.18
C SER A 692 -18.70 14.86 -5.97
N ILE A 693 -18.21 15.71 -6.87
CA ILE A 693 -16.84 16.23 -6.87
C ILE A 693 -16.74 17.45 -5.96
N GLU A 694 -16.09 17.29 -4.80
CA GLU A 694 -15.86 18.36 -3.83
C GLU A 694 -14.57 19.16 -4.10
N ALA A 695 -13.60 18.57 -4.81
CA ALA A 695 -12.30 19.20 -5.08
C ALA A 695 -11.63 18.71 -6.37
N PHE A 696 -10.87 19.60 -7.02
CA PHE A 696 -9.95 19.33 -8.12
C PHE A 696 -8.54 19.81 -7.73
N HIS A 697 -7.66 18.91 -7.31
CA HIS A 697 -6.27 19.18 -7.01
C HIS A 697 -5.41 19.07 -8.27
N ASN A 698 -5.05 20.20 -8.85
CA ASN A 698 -4.08 20.23 -9.94
C ASN A 698 -2.73 19.69 -9.43
N HIS A 699 -2.28 18.57 -9.99
CA HIS A 699 -0.89 18.14 -9.91
C HIS A 699 -0.16 18.74 -11.12
N ARG A 700 0.64 19.80 -10.98
CA ARG A 700 1.13 20.41 -9.73
C ARG A 700 1.43 21.90 -9.88
N TRP A 701 1.84 22.55 -8.79
CA TRP A 701 2.16 23.99 -8.79
C TRP A 701 3.36 24.34 -9.68
N VAL A 702 4.40 23.50 -9.69
CA VAL A 702 5.63 23.64 -10.49
C VAL A 702 6.08 22.27 -11.00
N ASP A 703 6.60 22.21 -12.24
CA ASP A 703 7.21 20.99 -12.78
C ASP A 703 8.28 20.42 -11.85
N HIS A 704 8.47 19.10 -11.89
CA HIS A 704 9.40 18.38 -11.04
C HIS A 704 10.29 17.46 -11.88
N PRO A 705 11.62 17.43 -11.64
CA PRO A 705 12.53 16.65 -12.47
C PRO A 705 12.30 15.13 -12.34
N ASN A 706 11.77 14.68 -11.21
CA ASN A 706 11.60 13.26 -10.89
C ASN A 706 10.14 12.80 -11.10
N GLU A 707 9.58 13.06 -12.29
CA GLU A 707 8.21 12.65 -12.68
C GLU A 707 8.18 11.90 -14.03
N GLY A 708 9.19 11.05 -14.31
CA GLY A 708 9.21 10.19 -15.51
C GLY A 708 9.25 10.94 -16.85
N GLY A 709 9.72 12.20 -16.83
CA GLY A 709 9.71 13.13 -17.96
C GLY A 709 8.38 13.88 -18.18
N LEU A 710 7.42 13.78 -17.24
CA LEU A 710 6.19 14.58 -17.28
C LEU A 710 6.45 16.00 -16.76
N LEU A 711 5.80 16.98 -17.39
CA LEU A 711 5.87 18.41 -17.06
C LEU A 711 4.45 18.93 -16.84
N LEU A 712 3.85 18.49 -15.73
CA LEU A 712 2.44 18.73 -15.36
C LEU A 712 2.19 20.08 -14.68
N GLY A 713 3.25 20.82 -14.34
CA GLY A 713 3.19 22.04 -13.56
C GLY A 713 2.47 23.21 -14.25
N LEU A 714 1.91 24.12 -13.44
CA LEU A 714 1.53 25.48 -13.89
C LEU A 714 2.73 26.43 -14.02
N ARG A 715 3.89 26.02 -13.50
CA ARG A 715 5.20 26.66 -13.64
C ARG A 715 6.20 25.68 -14.25
N LYS A 716 7.14 26.19 -15.05
CA LYS A 716 8.29 25.44 -15.60
C LYS A 716 9.20 24.92 -14.47
N LEU A 717 10.14 24.04 -14.79
CA LEU A 717 11.22 23.64 -13.89
C LEU A 717 12.00 24.88 -13.39
N PRO A 718 12.54 24.84 -12.15
CA PRO A 718 13.46 25.86 -11.66
C PRO A 718 14.68 26.04 -12.56
N GLU A 719 15.12 27.28 -12.75
CA GLU A 719 16.31 27.64 -13.51
C GLU A 719 17.12 28.76 -12.83
N ASN A 720 18.33 29.03 -13.30
CA ASN A 720 19.20 30.05 -12.70
C ASN A 720 18.54 31.42 -12.69
N GLY A 721 18.39 32.02 -11.49
CA GLY A 721 17.67 33.27 -11.28
C GLY A 721 16.15 33.16 -11.17
N LYS A 722 15.55 31.97 -11.43
CA LYS A 722 14.11 31.70 -11.29
C LYS A 722 13.90 30.39 -10.50
N PRO A 723 14.06 30.40 -9.16
CA PRO A 723 14.03 29.19 -8.32
C PRO A 723 12.67 28.45 -8.29
N TYR A 724 11.62 29.02 -8.90
CA TYR A 724 10.29 28.42 -9.05
C TYR A 724 9.84 28.35 -10.53
N GLY A 725 10.79 28.45 -11.46
CA GLY A 725 10.55 28.53 -12.90
C GLY A 725 9.73 29.75 -13.33
N GLU A 726 9.38 29.78 -14.63
CA GLU A 726 8.41 30.74 -15.17
C GLU A 726 6.98 30.20 -15.06
N LYS A 727 5.99 31.08 -14.89
CA LYS A 727 4.57 30.74 -15.01
C LYS A 727 4.28 30.32 -16.46
N LYS A 728 3.71 29.12 -16.67
CA LYS A 728 3.28 28.65 -18.00
C LYS A 728 1.99 29.36 -18.43
N PHE A 729 1.62 29.25 -19.70
CA PHE A 729 0.34 29.76 -20.22
C PHE A 729 -0.88 29.24 -19.42
N SER A 730 -0.82 27.99 -18.96
CA SER A 730 -1.82 27.37 -18.08
C SER A 730 -2.04 28.10 -16.76
N TRP A 731 -1.07 28.85 -16.22
CA TRP A 731 -1.25 29.68 -15.03
C TRP A 731 -2.37 30.70 -15.20
N GLY A 732 -2.34 31.45 -16.32
CA GLY A 732 -3.34 32.48 -16.61
C GLY A 732 -4.74 31.89 -16.80
N ILE A 733 -4.83 30.67 -17.31
CA ILE A 733 -6.09 29.95 -17.50
C ILE A 733 -6.62 29.41 -16.17
N TYR A 734 -5.78 28.75 -15.37
CA TYR A 734 -6.17 28.22 -14.06
C TYR A 734 -6.63 29.33 -13.10
N LYS A 735 -5.99 30.50 -13.20
CA LYS A 735 -6.41 31.73 -12.51
C LYS A 735 -7.76 32.28 -13.00
N ALA A 736 -8.01 32.26 -14.31
CA ALA A 736 -9.19 32.87 -14.92
C ALA A 736 -10.45 32.00 -14.87
N ILE A 737 -10.31 30.67 -14.80
CA ILE A 737 -11.41 29.71 -14.58
C ILE A 737 -12.17 30.07 -13.28
N GLU A 738 -13.50 29.95 -13.32
CA GLU A 738 -14.43 30.33 -12.24
C GLU A 738 -14.40 31.82 -11.87
N THR A 739 -13.98 32.68 -12.81
CA THR A 739 -14.03 34.15 -12.68
C THR A 739 -14.78 34.79 -13.85
N PRO A 740 -15.22 36.07 -13.74
CA PRO A 740 -15.81 36.80 -14.87
C PRO A 740 -14.94 36.86 -16.14
N ASN A 741 -13.63 36.64 -16.02
CA ASN A 741 -12.69 36.64 -17.14
C ASN A 741 -12.59 35.29 -17.87
N GLU A 742 -13.22 34.22 -17.37
CA GLU A 742 -13.06 32.86 -17.91
C GLU A 742 -13.38 32.79 -19.42
N SER A 743 -14.52 33.33 -19.84
CA SER A 743 -14.96 33.26 -21.25
C SER A 743 -13.93 33.88 -22.22
N ALA A 744 -13.44 35.09 -21.90
CA ALA A 744 -12.42 35.76 -22.71
C ALA A 744 -11.11 34.96 -22.74
N MET A 745 -10.64 34.51 -21.57
CA MET A 745 -9.36 33.82 -21.42
C MET A 745 -9.35 32.40 -21.98
N THR A 746 -10.50 31.71 -22.03
CA THR A 746 -10.59 30.29 -22.46
C THR A 746 -11.03 30.08 -23.90
N SER A 747 -11.49 31.13 -24.58
CA SER A 747 -11.94 31.11 -26.00
C SER A 747 -10.99 30.42 -26.98
N PHE A 748 -9.67 30.54 -26.77
CA PHE A 748 -8.64 29.89 -27.60
C PHE A 748 -8.70 28.35 -27.60
N ALA A 749 -9.32 27.74 -26.58
CA ALA A 749 -9.35 26.29 -26.44
C ALA A 749 -10.31 25.63 -27.45
N ASP A 750 -11.32 26.34 -27.94
CA ASP A 750 -12.30 25.81 -28.89
C ASP A 750 -11.64 25.45 -30.23
N GLU A 751 -10.75 26.32 -30.73
CA GLU A 751 -9.89 26.05 -31.89
C GLU A 751 -9.07 24.77 -31.71
N ILE A 752 -8.41 24.63 -30.55
CA ILE A 752 -7.49 23.52 -30.26
C ILE A 752 -8.22 22.19 -30.07
N ILE A 753 -9.40 22.21 -29.42
CA ILE A 753 -10.20 21.01 -29.17
C ILE A 753 -10.86 20.54 -30.48
N GLN A 754 -11.44 21.45 -31.27
CA GLN A 754 -12.11 21.10 -32.52
C GLN A 754 -11.12 20.64 -33.61
N SER A 755 -10.03 21.39 -33.83
CA SER A 755 -9.04 21.07 -34.89
C SER A 755 -8.24 19.79 -34.65
N ARG A 756 -8.36 19.18 -33.46
CA ARG A 756 -7.62 17.97 -33.06
C ARG A 756 -8.49 16.79 -32.69
N GLN A 757 -9.82 16.87 -32.82
CA GLN A 757 -10.67 15.69 -32.68
C GLN A 757 -10.32 14.66 -33.76
N LEU A 758 -9.97 13.45 -33.34
CA LEU A 758 -9.89 12.30 -34.24
C LEU A 758 -11.31 11.94 -34.74
N PRO A 759 -11.45 11.43 -35.99
CA PRO A 759 -12.73 10.97 -36.54
C PRO A 759 -13.36 9.81 -35.74
#